data_AF-A0A1Y3AMP1-F1
#
_entry.id   AF-A0A1Y3AMP1-F1
#
_cell.length_a   1.000
_cell.length_b   1.000
_cell.length_c   1.000
_cell.angle_alpha   90.00
_cell.angle_beta   90.00
_cell.angle_gamma   90.00
#
_symmetry.space_group_name_H-M   'P 1'
#
loop_
_entity.id
_entity.type
_entity.pdbx_description
1 polymer ?
#
loop_
_entity_poly.entity_id
_entity_poly.type
_entity_poly.pdbx_seq_one_letter_code
_entity_poly.pdbx_strand_id
1 'polypeptide(L)'
;MTRKTINPFSVCRNDSSSFKTGKSSNGDRKNISEQINAYLVTREVRRSHPVLRVLFYASHINHNNVLSTSTNRNEQSICAVVIVQYHGERLFGTCSPSQNRLNACLAEIVIPALYWPPLDVTNGVPFRGSYEEVTNDNVVTVLIPQEPVYPNSKIYIPVKYTYNPEYPISAFTLRVQVKPGLRILGAQLSHTNKLWQLSIELGTGQTSATVTAFLRDSSLDSQSLLDELMANISQEVYSWLIEVTDQVNIGEMNARIVWQLLYEMEANNAIHSSIEQHSTQPEEKESIKLTSLIDIQKDVMQEIVAITSSKELLNTAVLNGRQISRTMRIYQVSAAGHISDITFQCSCQSIDESIIKVSTSCTSVYLDGSEIRGRWFVHRHIRFGSMNFNHGSSSSLQANHFDDVMLADQPNDDDDDQFGYWPESFNSIRQICQLKFQQARIEVYTRYTSSDHDSGREASLVNRRHLIRITKIVQNMIRVSDKKIIRILRGNIIEGVSAGTANVELISPITGAIIGSKRIQVNTELENITNMKVHLISGIRMDIEPVGRANPNIWIVRTSLMDSLTKQYQEALLEARLYFSDQTSTYLSDVSPDDYHLTINTFKGVVDNVTRNNAMENRAEIGSFIYDMPRIIALMPGQGERIHMTIDSIRSCQKKKSKPLSSSFVNVDVNIELPNSMFSLQNDAIHYRRYGTIHHNQTVIFR
;
A
#
# COMPACT_ATOMS: atom_id res chain seq x y z
N MET A 1 7.42 -10.20 -24.62
CA MET A 1 7.90 -9.06 -23.79
C MET A 1 8.09 -9.53 -22.35
N THR A 2 9.30 -9.44 -21.83
CA THR A 2 9.67 -9.83 -20.46
C THR A 2 9.02 -8.93 -19.41
N ARG A 3 8.43 -9.56 -18.40
CA ARG A 3 7.90 -9.02 -17.14
C ARG A 3 8.76 -7.85 -16.63
N LYS A 4 8.30 -6.61 -16.80
CA LYS A 4 8.90 -5.41 -16.21
C LYS A 4 7.93 -4.76 -15.24
N THR A 5 8.46 -4.51 -14.05
CA THR A 5 7.82 -3.97 -12.85
C THR A 5 7.17 -2.62 -13.11
N ILE A 6 5.89 -2.51 -12.77
CA ILE A 6 5.14 -1.24 -12.71
C ILE A 6 5.39 -0.65 -11.31
N ASN A 7 6.03 0.53 -11.22
CA ASN A 7 6.31 1.30 -10.00
C ASN A 7 6.31 2.81 -10.32
N PRO A 8 6.15 3.72 -9.34
CA PRO A 8 5.00 4.00 -8.48
C PRO A 8 4.09 5.10 -9.07
N PHE A 9 2.84 5.20 -8.61
CA PHE A 9 1.84 6.20 -9.02
C PHE A 9 2.05 7.56 -8.33
N SER A 10 1.52 8.64 -8.91
CA SER A 10 1.60 10.01 -8.38
C SER A 10 0.22 10.58 -8.05
N VAL A 11 0.06 11.20 -6.87
CA VAL A 11 -1.15 11.93 -6.47
C VAL A 11 -1.12 13.34 -7.08
N CYS A 12 -2.07 13.67 -7.97
CA CYS A 12 -2.20 15.02 -8.51
C CYS A 12 -2.89 15.95 -7.49
N ARG A 13 -2.34 17.17 -7.28
CA ARG A 13 -3.06 18.28 -6.64
C ARG A 13 -3.72 19.10 -7.74
N ASN A 14 -4.94 19.57 -7.49
CA ASN A 14 -5.57 20.63 -8.28
C ASN A 14 -4.79 21.94 -8.03
N ASP A 15 -3.69 22.11 -8.74
CA ASP A 15 -3.19 23.43 -9.09
C ASP A 15 -2.73 23.35 -10.55
N SER A 16 -3.28 24.25 -11.35
CA SER A 16 -3.02 24.38 -12.77
C SER A 16 -1.51 24.43 -13.07
N SER A 17 -1.09 23.66 -14.07
CA SER A 17 0.22 23.74 -14.73
C SER A 17 1.46 23.58 -13.84
N SER A 18 1.76 22.35 -13.38
CA SER A 18 3.13 21.80 -13.38
C SER A 18 3.19 20.40 -12.75
N PHE A 19 3.68 19.40 -13.50
CA PHE A 19 4.08 18.11 -12.94
C PHE A 19 5.41 18.29 -12.20
N LYS A 20 5.37 18.46 -10.88
CA LYS A 20 6.57 18.41 -10.02
C LYS A 20 6.70 17.04 -9.36
N THR A 21 7.79 16.33 -9.63
CA THR A 21 8.27 15.25 -8.76
C THR A 21 8.85 15.88 -7.50
N GLY A 22 8.01 16.09 -6.48
CA GLY A 22 8.43 16.70 -5.22
C GLY A 22 9.43 15.81 -4.47
N LYS A 23 10.68 16.26 -4.32
CA LYS A 23 11.56 15.81 -3.22
C LYS A 23 10.96 16.29 -1.90
N SER A 24 10.85 15.35 -0.97
CA SER A 24 10.13 15.44 0.30
C SER A 24 10.82 16.35 1.32
N SER A 25 10.04 17.15 2.04
CA SER A 25 10.40 17.70 3.36
C SER A 25 9.24 17.44 4.34
N ASN A 26 9.63 16.88 5.49
CA ASN A 26 8.89 16.48 6.71
C ASN A 26 7.47 17.00 6.96
N GLY A 27 6.65 16.08 7.51
CA GLY A 27 5.47 16.38 8.33
C GLY A 27 4.18 15.79 7.77
N ASP A 28 3.69 14.72 8.39
CA ASP A 28 2.30 14.25 8.36
C ASP A 28 1.63 14.05 6.99
N ARG A 29 2.18 13.16 6.18
CA ARG A 29 1.36 12.42 5.21
C ARG A 29 1.41 10.93 5.56
N LYS A 30 0.35 10.43 6.21
CA LYS A 30 0.02 9.00 6.19
C LYS A 30 0.22 8.51 4.75
N ASN A 31 0.95 7.41 4.55
CA ASN A 31 1.22 6.81 3.24
C ASN A 31 -0.09 6.50 2.49
N ILE A 32 -0.63 7.47 1.75
CA ILE A 32 -1.77 7.28 0.84
C ILE A 32 -1.41 6.26 -0.25
N SER A 33 -0.11 6.02 -0.47
CA SER A 33 0.41 5.00 -1.38
C SER A 33 0.07 3.55 -0.96
N GLU A 34 -0.18 3.28 0.32
CA GLU A 34 -0.56 1.93 0.76
C GLU A 34 -2.06 1.63 0.53
N GLN A 35 -2.83 2.60 0.02
CA GLN A 35 -4.28 2.51 -0.09
C GLN A 35 -4.79 2.27 -1.52
N ILE A 36 -3.91 2.27 -2.53
CA ILE A 36 -4.31 2.11 -3.95
C ILE A 36 -3.66 0.86 -4.53
N ASN A 37 -4.49 -0.05 -5.03
CA ASN A 37 -4.07 -1.25 -5.74
C ASN A 37 -4.30 -1.09 -7.24
N ALA A 38 -3.38 -1.61 -8.06
CA ALA A 38 -3.48 -1.64 -9.51
C ALA A 38 -3.49 -3.09 -10.02
N TYR A 39 -4.37 -3.37 -10.97
CA TYR A 39 -4.56 -4.69 -11.58
C TYR A 39 -4.52 -4.55 -13.10
N LEU A 40 -3.60 -5.26 -13.74
CA LEU A 40 -3.49 -5.28 -15.21
C LEU A 40 -4.64 -6.12 -15.78
N VAL A 41 -5.54 -5.48 -16.52
CA VAL A 41 -6.68 -6.14 -17.18
C VAL A 41 -6.24 -6.72 -18.52
N THR A 42 -5.61 -5.89 -19.36
CA THR A 42 -5.09 -6.34 -20.66
C THR A 42 -3.69 -6.94 -20.49
N ARG A 43 -3.58 -8.29 -20.52
CA ARG A 43 -2.27 -8.98 -20.40
C ARG A 43 -1.49 -9.00 -21.71
N GLU A 44 -2.18 -8.99 -22.84
CA GLU A 44 -1.64 -8.96 -24.19
C GLU A 44 -2.36 -7.89 -24.99
N VAL A 45 -1.62 -6.94 -25.58
CA VAL A 45 -2.19 -5.87 -26.40
C VAL A 45 -1.95 -6.20 -27.87
N ARG A 46 -3.02 -6.31 -28.65
CA ARG A 46 -2.96 -6.58 -30.10
C ARG A 46 -3.00 -5.28 -30.88
N ARG A 47 -2.48 -5.29 -32.11
CA ARG A 47 -2.53 -4.13 -33.01
C ARG A 47 -3.96 -3.79 -33.44
N SER A 48 -4.80 -4.81 -33.64
CA SER A 48 -6.24 -4.69 -33.90
C SER A 48 -7.00 -4.06 -32.73
N HIS A 49 -6.51 -4.30 -31.50
CA HIS A 49 -7.09 -3.83 -30.24
C HIS A 49 -6.01 -3.14 -29.37
N PRO A 50 -5.55 -1.94 -29.77
CA PRO A 50 -4.37 -1.27 -29.22
C PRO A 50 -4.57 -0.64 -27.83
N VAL A 51 -5.53 -1.12 -27.03
CA VAL A 51 -5.90 -0.50 -25.74
C VAL A 51 -5.37 -1.32 -24.57
N LEU A 52 -4.45 -0.73 -23.82
CA LEU A 52 -3.99 -1.24 -22.53
C LEU A 52 -4.91 -0.74 -21.42
N ARG A 53 -5.41 -1.66 -20.58
CA ARG A 53 -6.31 -1.35 -19.47
C ARG A 53 -5.70 -1.74 -18.12
N VAL A 54 -5.75 -0.81 -17.17
CA VAL A 54 -5.35 -1.04 -15.78
C VAL A 54 -6.48 -0.60 -14.84
N LEU A 55 -6.95 -1.53 -14.02
CA LEU A 55 -7.96 -1.28 -13.00
C LEU A 55 -7.27 -0.81 -11.72
N PHE A 56 -7.66 0.36 -11.21
CA PHE A 56 -7.25 0.85 -9.90
C PHE A 56 -8.37 0.71 -8.89
N TYR A 57 -8.01 0.43 -7.64
CA TYR A 57 -8.93 0.35 -6.52
C TYR A 57 -8.34 1.02 -5.28
N ALA A 58 -9.14 1.79 -4.56
CA ALA A 58 -8.74 2.44 -3.31
C ALA A 58 -9.43 1.81 -2.09
N SER A 59 -8.66 1.22 -1.17
CA SER A 59 -9.17 0.36 -0.09
C SER A 59 -9.80 1.07 1.11
N HIS A 60 -9.76 2.41 1.19
CA HIS A 60 -10.24 3.16 2.36
C HIS A 60 -10.84 4.55 2.06
N ILE A 61 -11.56 4.72 0.95
CA ILE A 61 -12.34 5.94 0.71
C ILE A 61 -13.70 5.79 1.41
N ASN A 62 -13.80 6.32 2.63
CA ASN A 62 -15.05 6.41 3.37
C ASN A 62 -15.83 7.65 2.89
N HIS A 63 -16.81 7.45 2.00
CA HIS A 63 -17.73 8.51 1.58
C HIS A 63 -18.66 9.01 2.71
N ASN A 64 -18.74 8.29 3.83
CA ASN A 64 -19.69 8.59 4.92
C ASN A 64 -19.23 9.69 5.90
N ASN A 65 -17.97 10.15 5.83
CA ASN A 65 -17.52 11.30 6.64
C ASN A 65 -17.80 12.67 5.96
N VAL A 66 -18.54 12.70 4.84
CA VAL A 66 -18.73 13.91 4.02
C VAL A 66 -20.01 14.69 4.39
N LEU A 67 -20.80 14.23 5.36
CA LEU A 67 -22.06 14.87 5.75
C LEU A 67 -22.01 15.65 7.07
N SER A 68 -20.85 15.83 7.70
CA SER A 68 -20.73 16.71 8.85
C SER A 68 -19.61 17.74 8.68
N THR A 69 -20.07 18.99 8.61
CA THR A 69 -19.36 20.24 8.92
C THR A 69 -18.45 20.89 7.88
N SER A 70 -18.89 22.11 7.53
CA SER A 70 -18.10 23.25 7.05
C SER A 70 -17.78 23.37 5.56
N THR A 71 -18.21 24.52 5.05
CA THR A 71 -17.96 25.13 3.75
C THR A 71 -16.47 25.44 3.55
N ASN A 72 -15.70 24.47 3.06
CA ASN A 72 -14.42 24.67 2.36
C ASN A 72 -13.99 23.35 1.69
N ARG A 73 -14.60 23.03 0.56
CA ARG A 73 -14.32 21.79 -0.20
C ARG A 73 -13.11 21.97 -1.13
N ASN A 74 -11.90 21.92 -0.56
CA ASN A 74 -10.77 21.36 -1.30
C ASN A 74 -10.82 19.83 -1.14
N GLU A 75 -11.78 19.21 -1.85
CA GLU A 75 -11.88 17.74 -1.95
C GLU A 75 -10.58 17.22 -2.56
N GLN A 76 -9.74 16.58 -1.75
CA GLN A 76 -8.57 15.85 -2.25
C GLN A 76 -9.06 14.62 -3.02
N SER A 77 -9.33 14.80 -4.31
CA SER A 77 -9.64 13.69 -5.22
C SER A 77 -8.35 12.93 -5.53
N ILE A 78 -8.40 11.61 -5.40
CA ILE A 78 -7.29 10.72 -5.73
C ILE A 78 -7.32 10.52 -7.24
N CYS A 79 -6.22 10.82 -7.92
CA CYS A 79 -6.03 10.52 -9.34
C CYS A 79 -4.95 9.43 -9.46
N ALA A 80 -5.29 8.34 -10.12
CA ALA A 80 -4.37 7.27 -10.49
C ALA A 80 -3.81 7.53 -11.89
N VAL A 81 -2.51 7.30 -12.06
CA VAL A 81 -1.80 7.48 -13.33
C VAL A 81 -1.07 6.21 -13.67
N VAL A 82 -1.33 5.66 -14.86
CA VAL A 82 -0.53 4.61 -15.50
C VAL A 82 0.49 5.27 -16.38
N ILE A 83 1.73 4.80 -16.30
CA ILE A 83 2.83 5.24 -17.16
C ILE A 83 3.33 4.02 -17.93
N VAL A 84 3.28 4.08 -19.25
CA VAL A 84 3.89 3.07 -20.13
C VAL A 84 5.11 3.70 -20.76
N GLN A 85 6.26 3.03 -20.65
CA GLN A 85 7.52 3.50 -21.23
C GLN A 85 8.06 2.50 -22.25
N TYR A 86 8.32 2.98 -23.46
CA TYR A 86 8.88 2.18 -24.56
C TYR A 86 9.88 3.03 -25.36
N HIS A 87 11.09 2.51 -25.60
CA HIS A 87 12.20 3.23 -26.26
C HIS A 87 12.49 4.67 -25.77
N GLY A 88 12.15 4.99 -24.52
CA GLY A 88 12.38 6.32 -23.93
C GLY A 88 11.17 7.26 -24.00
N GLU A 89 10.17 6.94 -24.81
CA GLU A 89 8.89 7.64 -24.82
C GLU A 89 8.00 7.18 -23.68
N ARG A 90 7.15 8.09 -23.19
CA ARG A 90 6.22 7.83 -22.08
C ARG A 90 4.80 8.17 -22.49
N LEU A 91 3.91 7.21 -22.31
CA LEU A 91 2.47 7.36 -22.45
C LEU A 91 1.83 7.38 -21.08
N PHE A 92 0.76 8.15 -20.95
CA PHE A 92 0.06 8.35 -19.69
C PHE A 92 -1.42 8.02 -19.86
N GLY A 93 -1.96 7.25 -18.92
CA GLY A 93 -3.40 7.03 -18.76
C GLY A 93 -3.79 7.43 -17.36
N THR A 94 -4.96 8.04 -17.18
CA THR A 94 -5.40 8.53 -15.87
C THR A 94 -6.82 8.11 -15.56
N CYS A 95 -7.12 7.90 -14.29
CA CYS A 95 -8.49 7.70 -13.81
C CYS A 95 -8.59 8.09 -12.33
N SER A 96 -9.80 8.41 -11.84
CA SER A 96 -10.00 8.75 -10.43
C SER A 96 -10.93 7.73 -9.74
N PRO A 97 -10.44 6.92 -8.79
CA PRO A 97 -11.29 5.98 -8.06
C PRO A 97 -12.18 6.69 -7.03
N SER A 98 -11.86 7.93 -6.64
CA SER A 98 -12.65 8.73 -5.68
C SER A 98 -13.93 9.34 -6.27
N GLN A 99 -14.07 9.37 -7.60
CA GLN A 99 -15.22 9.97 -8.27
C GLN A 99 -16.42 9.03 -8.36
N ASN A 100 -16.26 7.74 -8.02
CA ASN A 100 -17.29 6.73 -8.20
C ASN A 100 -17.53 5.92 -6.92
N ARG A 101 -18.78 5.54 -6.64
CA ARG A 101 -19.18 4.72 -5.47
C ARG A 101 -18.49 3.35 -5.43
N LEU A 102 -17.94 2.92 -6.57
CA LEU A 102 -17.19 1.68 -6.70
C LEU A 102 -15.82 1.72 -6.02
N ASN A 103 -15.28 2.90 -5.65
CA ASN A 103 -13.89 3.07 -5.20
C ASN A 103 -12.85 2.48 -6.18
N ALA A 104 -13.24 2.34 -7.45
CA ALA A 104 -12.45 1.73 -8.51
C ALA A 104 -12.57 2.55 -9.81
N CYS A 105 -11.52 2.53 -10.63
CA CYS A 105 -11.52 3.18 -11.94
C CYS A 105 -10.63 2.45 -12.95
N LEU A 106 -10.96 2.58 -14.23
CA LEU A 106 -10.18 2.01 -15.33
C LEU A 106 -9.35 3.11 -15.97
N ALA A 107 -8.03 2.93 -16.02
CA ALA A 107 -7.16 3.76 -16.84
C ALA A 107 -6.89 3.04 -18.16
N GLU A 108 -7.11 3.75 -19.26
CA GLU A 108 -6.87 3.25 -20.61
C GLU A 108 -5.71 4.00 -21.27
N ILE A 109 -4.86 3.27 -21.99
CA ILE A 109 -3.80 3.85 -22.82
C ILE A 109 -3.90 3.22 -24.20
N VAL A 110 -4.02 4.05 -25.23
CA VAL A 110 -3.91 3.62 -26.62
C VAL A 110 -2.43 3.54 -26.97
N ILE A 111 -1.95 2.34 -27.24
CA ILE A 111 -0.58 2.11 -27.68
C ILE A 111 -0.47 2.60 -29.14
N PRO A 112 0.48 3.49 -29.47
CA PRO A 112 0.66 4.03 -30.82
C PRO A 112 0.92 2.94 -31.85
N ALA A 113 0.43 3.09 -33.09
CA ALA A 113 0.63 2.13 -34.19
C ALA A 113 2.12 1.82 -34.42
N LEU A 114 2.94 2.84 -34.18
CA LEU A 114 4.40 2.79 -34.19
C LEU A 114 4.95 1.66 -33.29
N TYR A 115 4.33 1.28 -32.19
CA TYR A 115 4.94 0.26 -31.31
C TYR A 115 4.88 -1.17 -31.88
N TRP A 116 4.20 -1.37 -33.01
CA TRP A 116 4.17 -2.65 -33.72
C TRP A 116 5.07 -2.63 -34.96
N PRO A 117 5.67 -3.78 -35.32
CA PRO A 117 6.35 -3.92 -36.60
C PRO A 117 5.36 -3.71 -37.76
N PRO A 118 5.85 -3.23 -38.92
CA PRO A 118 5.04 -3.11 -40.12
C PRO A 118 4.54 -4.50 -40.55
N LEU A 119 3.35 -4.53 -41.17
CA LEU A 119 2.79 -5.75 -41.72
C LEU A 119 3.48 -6.09 -43.06
N ASP A 120 4.73 -6.56 -43.00
CA ASP A 120 5.49 -6.98 -44.19
C ASP A 120 5.37 -8.50 -44.43
N VAL A 121 4.92 -8.86 -45.64
CA VAL A 121 4.98 -10.23 -46.17
C VAL A 121 6.41 -10.46 -46.67
N THR A 122 7.34 -10.77 -45.77
CA THR A 122 8.61 -11.37 -46.22
C THR A 122 8.34 -12.86 -46.48
N ASN A 123 8.48 -13.26 -47.74
CA ASN A 123 8.45 -14.65 -48.24
C ASN A 123 7.08 -15.34 -48.39
N GLY A 124 6.14 -14.72 -49.11
CA GLY A 124 5.06 -15.46 -49.81
C GLY A 124 4.10 -16.30 -48.95
N VAL A 125 4.09 -16.12 -47.62
CA VAL A 125 3.07 -16.70 -46.76
C VAL A 125 1.99 -15.65 -46.57
N PRO A 126 0.75 -15.85 -47.07
CA PRO A 126 -0.34 -14.91 -46.81
C PRO A 126 -0.52 -14.72 -45.32
N PHE A 127 -0.77 -13.48 -44.89
CA PHE A 127 -1.01 -13.14 -43.51
C PHE A 127 -2.20 -13.97 -42.98
N ARG A 128 -1.93 -14.98 -42.15
CA ARG A 128 -2.98 -15.85 -41.60
C ARG A 128 -3.79 -15.06 -40.56
N GLY A 129 -4.88 -14.44 -41.01
CA GLY A 129 -6.16 -14.54 -40.31
C GLY A 129 -6.57 -13.46 -39.29
N SER A 130 -5.96 -12.27 -39.23
CA SER A 130 -6.51 -11.16 -38.41
C SER A 130 -6.88 -9.89 -39.18
N TYR A 131 -6.42 -9.73 -40.42
CA TYR A 131 -6.77 -8.61 -41.29
C TYR A 131 -7.16 -9.12 -42.68
N GLU A 132 -8.15 -8.49 -43.30
CA GLU A 132 -8.59 -8.68 -44.70
C GLU A 132 -8.05 -7.55 -45.57
N GLU A 133 -7.55 -7.90 -46.75
CA GLU A 133 -7.02 -6.96 -47.72
C GLU A 133 -8.14 -6.43 -48.62
N VAL A 134 -8.34 -5.11 -48.62
CA VAL A 134 -9.31 -4.42 -49.48
C VAL A 134 -8.54 -3.52 -50.45
N THR A 135 -8.56 -3.87 -51.74
CA THR A 135 -7.86 -3.16 -52.81
C THR A 135 -8.58 -3.34 -54.15
N ASN A 136 -8.25 -2.50 -55.14
CA ASN A 136 -8.77 -2.60 -56.52
C ASN A 136 -7.67 -3.07 -57.49
N ASP A 137 -6.49 -2.48 -57.39
CA ASP A 137 -5.38 -2.59 -58.34
C ASP A 137 -4.06 -3.07 -57.67
N ASN A 138 -4.12 -3.46 -56.39
CA ASN A 138 -2.99 -3.91 -55.55
C ASN A 138 -1.91 -2.85 -55.24
N VAL A 139 -2.14 -1.60 -55.65
CA VAL A 139 -1.19 -0.48 -55.49
C VAL A 139 -1.31 0.11 -54.11
N VAL A 140 -2.55 0.38 -53.70
CA VAL A 140 -2.90 0.77 -52.35
C VAL A 140 -3.87 -0.26 -51.79
N THR A 141 -3.51 -0.84 -50.66
CA THR A 141 -4.29 -1.88 -49.99
C THR A 141 -4.64 -1.43 -48.58
N VAL A 142 -5.94 -1.47 -48.24
CA VAL A 142 -6.44 -1.19 -46.91
C VAL A 142 -6.60 -2.50 -46.14
N LEU A 143 -6.04 -2.58 -44.93
CA LEU A 143 -6.04 -3.79 -44.11
C LEU A 143 -7.11 -3.68 -43.01
N ILE A 144 -8.23 -4.41 -43.15
CA ILE A 144 -9.40 -4.34 -42.27
C ILE A 144 -9.36 -5.46 -41.21
N PRO A 145 -9.43 -5.16 -39.91
CA PRO A 145 -9.41 -6.19 -38.88
C PRO A 145 -10.65 -7.08 -38.96
N GLN A 146 -10.46 -8.40 -38.82
CA GLN A 146 -11.53 -9.41 -38.89
C GLN A 146 -12.09 -9.81 -37.52
N GLU A 147 -11.43 -9.39 -36.44
CA GLU A 147 -11.91 -9.63 -35.08
C GLU A 147 -13.13 -8.76 -34.78
N PRO A 148 -14.15 -9.28 -34.07
CA PRO A 148 -15.30 -8.48 -33.68
C PRO A 148 -14.88 -7.37 -32.72
N VAL A 149 -15.50 -6.21 -32.85
CA VAL A 149 -15.26 -5.04 -32.00
C VAL A 149 -16.47 -4.76 -31.13
N TYR A 150 -16.22 -4.06 -30.02
CA TYR A 150 -17.24 -3.70 -29.03
C TYR A 150 -17.38 -2.18 -28.94
N PRO A 151 -18.45 -1.64 -28.36
CA PRO A 151 -18.55 -0.20 -28.06
C PRO A 151 -17.30 0.33 -27.37
N ASN A 152 -16.88 1.55 -27.65
CA ASN A 152 -15.62 2.19 -27.17
C ASN A 152 -14.31 1.50 -27.59
N SER A 153 -14.36 0.45 -28.40
CA SER A 153 -13.16 -0.17 -28.95
C SER A 153 -12.47 0.81 -29.90
N LYS A 154 -11.15 0.86 -29.83
CA LYS A 154 -10.31 1.59 -30.77
C LYS A 154 -9.62 0.55 -31.65
N ILE A 155 -9.45 0.84 -32.93
CA ILE A 155 -8.86 -0.09 -33.90
C ILE A 155 -7.90 0.64 -34.82
N TYR A 156 -6.83 -0.05 -35.21
CA TYR A 156 -5.95 0.40 -36.29
C TYR A 156 -6.32 -0.28 -37.61
N ILE A 157 -6.46 0.53 -38.66
CA ILE A 157 -6.63 0.09 -40.05
C ILE A 157 -5.41 0.57 -40.85
N PRO A 158 -4.41 -0.30 -41.06
CA PRO A 158 -3.22 0.03 -41.83
C PRO A 158 -3.50 0.20 -43.33
N VAL A 159 -2.72 1.06 -43.98
CA VAL A 159 -2.72 1.28 -45.43
C VAL A 159 -1.34 0.96 -45.97
N LYS A 160 -1.30 0.06 -46.96
CA LYS A 160 -0.11 -0.46 -47.60
C LYS A 160 0.01 0.10 -49.02
N TYR A 161 1.24 0.41 -49.42
CA TYR A 161 1.59 0.77 -50.79
C TYR A 161 2.50 -0.30 -51.40
N THR A 162 2.18 -0.70 -52.62
CA THR A 162 2.99 -1.58 -53.46
C THR A 162 3.35 -0.82 -54.72
N TYR A 163 4.65 -0.73 -55.01
CA TYR A 163 5.12 -0.08 -56.23
C TYR A 163 4.62 -0.83 -57.47
N ASN A 164 4.09 -0.09 -58.44
CA ASN A 164 3.75 -0.61 -59.76
C ASN A 164 4.54 0.14 -60.84
N PRO A 165 5.39 -0.55 -61.64
CA PRO A 165 6.16 0.08 -62.70
C PRO A 165 5.32 0.60 -63.88
N GLU A 166 4.11 0.08 -64.09
CA GLU A 166 3.25 0.50 -65.21
C GLU A 166 2.65 1.90 -65.01
N TYR A 167 2.48 2.32 -63.75
CA TYR A 167 1.92 3.62 -63.41
C TYR A 167 2.53 4.15 -62.08
N PRO A 168 3.75 4.73 -62.12
CA PRO A 168 4.38 5.28 -60.92
C PRO A 168 3.59 6.49 -60.41
N ILE A 169 3.18 6.42 -59.13
CA ILE A 169 2.44 7.49 -58.45
C ILE A 169 3.39 8.36 -57.63
N SER A 170 3.19 9.68 -57.69
CA SER A 170 3.89 10.67 -56.86
C SER A 170 3.13 10.94 -55.56
N ALA A 171 1.80 10.78 -55.58
CA ALA A 171 0.95 10.87 -54.40
C ALA A 171 -0.32 10.01 -54.54
N PHE A 172 -0.92 9.66 -53.41
CA PHE A 172 -2.28 9.15 -53.38
C PHE A 172 -3.09 9.80 -52.27
N THR A 173 -4.38 9.98 -52.51
CA THR A 173 -5.35 10.50 -51.55
C THR A 173 -6.40 9.45 -51.25
N LEU A 174 -6.51 9.06 -49.98
CA LEU A 174 -7.55 8.17 -49.49
C LEU A 174 -8.53 8.95 -48.62
N ARG A 175 -9.75 9.13 -49.12
CA ARG A 175 -10.86 9.70 -48.37
C ARG A 175 -11.65 8.56 -47.73
N VAL A 176 -11.98 8.71 -46.46
CA VAL A 176 -12.78 7.76 -45.70
C VAL A 176 -14.08 8.44 -45.24
N GLN A 177 -15.18 7.70 -45.34
CA GLN A 177 -16.46 8.05 -44.76
C GLN A 177 -16.97 6.86 -43.95
N VAL A 178 -17.32 7.11 -42.70
CA VAL A 178 -17.83 6.09 -41.78
C VAL A 178 -19.31 6.28 -41.50
N LYS A 179 -20.05 5.17 -41.38
CA LYS A 179 -21.46 5.21 -40.95
C LYS A 179 -21.61 5.65 -39.47
N PRO A 180 -22.82 6.07 -39.05
CA PRO A 180 -23.13 6.32 -37.64
C PRO A 180 -22.75 5.10 -36.78
N GLY A 181 -22.03 5.35 -35.68
CA GLY A 181 -21.49 4.29 -34.82
C GLY A 181 -19.97 4.15 -34.85
N LEU A 182 -19.32 4.75 -35.83
CA LEU A 182 -17.86 4.85 -35.93
C LEU A 182 -17.42 6.31 -35.91
N ARG A 183 -16.23 6.56 -35.37
CA ARG A 183 -15.62 7.88 -35.25
C ARG A 183 -14.15 7.83 -35.62
N ILE A 184 -13.72 8.69 -36.53
CA ILE A 184 -12.33 8.75 -37.00
C ILE A 184 -11.54 9.65 -36.04
N LEU A 185 -10.55 9.08 -35.36
CA LEU A 185 -9.69 9.83 -34.44
C LEU A 185 -8.49 10.46 -35.17
N GLY A 186 -8.02 9.86 -36.26
CA GLY A 186 -6.93 10.37 -37.08
C GLY A 186 -6.16 9.27 -37.81
N ALA A 187 -4.95 9.60 -38.26
CA ALA A 187 -4.01 8.65 -38.88
C ALA A 187 -2.59 8.89 -38.36
N GLN A 188 -1.77 7.84 -38.34
CA GLN A 188 -0.38 7.85 -37.88
C GLN A 188 0.54 7.23 -38.93
N LEU A 189 1.67 7.87 -39.22
CA LEU A 189 2.69 7.34 -40.14
C LEU A 189 3.29 6.02 -39.60
N SER A 190 3.65 5.09 -40.48
CA SER A 190 4.33 3.84 -40.09
C SER A 190 5.84 4.03 -39.87
N HIS A 191 6.48 3.19 -39.04
CA HIS A 191 7.90 3.33 -38.64
C HIS A 191 8.92 3.22 -39.76
N THR A 192 8.61 2.42 -40.78
CA THR A 192 9.51 2.14 -41.89
C THR A 192 9.48 3.24 -42.94
N ASN A 193 8.56 4.19 -42.83
CA ASN A 193 8.27 5.11 -43.90
C ASN A 193 9.10 6.40 -43.81
N LYS A 194 10.29 6.40 -44.41
CA LYS A 194 11.07 7.62 -44.69
C LYS A 194 10.70 8.27 -46.03
N LEU A 195 9.93 7.59 -46.85
CA LEU A 195 9.66 7.94 -48.24
C LEU A 195 8.40 8.77 -48.42
N TRP A 196 7.48 8.77 -47.46
CA TRP A 196 6.21 9.47 -47.58
C TRP A 196 6.02 10.55 -46.53
N GLN A 197 5.30 11.59 -46.90
CA GLN A 197 4.79 12.66 -46.04
C GLN A 197 3.27 12.66 -46.09
N LEU A 198 2.60 12.80 -44.94
CA LEU A 198 1.14 12.79 -44.86
C LEU A 198 0.58 14.19 -44.63
N SER A 199 -0.50 14.52 -45.34
CA SER A 199 -1.46 15.55 -44.99
C SER A 199 -2.75 14.89 -44.52
N ILE A 200 -3.28 15.29 -43.37
CA ILE A 200 -4.47 14.69 -42.75
C ILE A 200 -5.51 15.79 -42.53
N GLU A 201 -6.67 15.63 -43.14
CA GLU A 201 -7.82 16.54 -43.00
C GLU A 201 -8.99 15.78 -42.37
N LEU A 202 -9.37 16.15 -41.15
CA LEU A 202 -10.54 15.57 -40.48
C LEU A 202 -11.79 16.39 -40.84
N GLY A 203 -12.81 15.71 -41.33
CA GLY A 203 -14.11 16.30 -41.63
C GLY A 203 -14.88 16.69 -40.37
N THR A 204 -15.87 17.57 -40.55
CA THR A 204 -16.73 18.03 -39.45
C THR A 204 -17.47 16.85 -38.82
N GLY A 205 -17.41 16.74 -37.49
CA GLY A 205 -18.03 15.64 -36.74
C GLY A 205 -17.29 14.30 -36.75
N GLN A 206 -16.05 14.23 -37.28
CA GLN A 206 -15.20 13.03 -37.24
C GLN A 206 -15.80 11.78 -37.93
N THR A 207 -16.75 11.98 -38.86
CA THR A 207 -17.38 10.92 -39.67
C THR A 207 -16.79 10.80 -41.08
N SER A 208 -15.97 11.77 -41.47
CA SER A 208 -15.20 11.73 -42.70
C SER A 208 -13.78 12.23 -42.45
N ALA A 209 -12.82 11.74 -43.23
CA ALA A 209 -11.45 12.22 -43.20
C ALA A 209 -10.76 11.99 -44.54
N THR A 210 -9.77 12.80 -44.86
CA THR A 210 -8.94 12.69 -46.06
C THR A 210 -7.49 12.60 -45.63
N VAL A 211 -6.78 11.57 -46.11
CA VAL A 211 -5.32 11.48 -45.97
C VAL A 211 -4.71 11.51 -47.35
N THR A 212 -3.80 12.45 -47.58
CA THR A 212 -2.97 12.51 -48.79
C THR A 212 -1.55 12.16 -48.40
N ALA A 213 -1.01 11.12 -49.03
CA ALA A 213 0.38 10.70 -48.88
C ALA A 213 1.17 11.15 -50.11
N PHE A 214 2.21 11.94 -49.90
CA PHE A 214 3.14 12.42 -50.93
C PHE A 214 4.46 11.68 -50.82
N LEU A 215 5.00 11.22 -51.95
CA LEU A 215 6.37 10.72 -51.99
C LEU A 215 7.34 11.90 -51.77
N ARG A 216 8.35 11.73 -50.93
CA ARG A 216 9.38 12.75 -50.69
C ARG A 216 10.29 12.82 -51.89
N ASP A 217 10.49 14.02 -52.42
CA ASP A 217 11.51 14.29 -53.43
C ASP A 217 12.90 13.98 -52.85
N SER A 218 13.49 12.84 -53.26
CA SER A 218 14.90 12.57 -53.02
C SER A 218 15.71 13.26 -54.11
N SER A 219 16.37 14.37 -53.77
CA SER A 219 17.40 15.00 -54.60
C SER A 219 18.65 14.12 -54.69
N LEU A 220 18.58 13.02 -55.44
CA LEU A 220 19.69 12.10 -55.69
C LEU A 220 19.78 11.82 -57.19
N ASP A 221 20.82 12.40 -57.80
CA ASP A 221 21.28 12.20 -59.18
C ASP A 221 21.68 10.74 -59.44
N SER A 222 20.71 9.84 -59.63
CA SER A 222 20.89 8.54 -60.32
C SER A 222 19.56 7.77 -60.41
N GLN A 223 18.77 8.06 -61.45
CA GLN A 223 17.47 7.43 -61.71
C GLN A 223 17.54 5.89 -61.93
N SER A 224 18.68 5.35 -62.38
CA SER A 224 18.78 3.92 -62.76
C SER A 224 18.98 2.94 -61.60
N LEU A 225 19.48 3.37 -60.44
CA LEU A 225 19.62 2.50 -59.24
C LEU A 225 18.35 2.50 -58.38
N LEU A 226 17.47 3.49 -58.57
CA LEU A 226 16.21 3.62 -57.85
C LEU A 226 15.18 2.62 -58.39
N ASP A 227 15.07 2.46 -59.71
CA ASP A 227 14.11 1.52 -60.33
C ASP A 227 14.35 0.04 -59.95
N GLU A 228 15.62 -0.39 -59.85
CA GLU A 228 15.96 -1.76 -59.38
C GLU A 228 15.70 -1.96 -57.87
N LEU A 229 15.71 -0.88 -57.07
CA LEU A 229 15.41 -0.91 -55.63
C LEU A 229 13.91 -0.79 -55.35
N MET A 230 13.17 -0.06 -56.20
CA MET A 230 11.73 0.23 -56.07
C MET A 230 10.85 -0.91 -56.57
N ALA A 231 11.35 -1.78 -57.47
CA ALA A 231 10.61 -2.88 -58.08
C ALA A 231 10.01 -3.93 -57.11
N ASN A 232 10.44 -3.94 -55.83
CA ASN A 232 9.95 -4.86 -54.79
C ASN A 232 9.45 -4.16 -53.51
N ILE A 233 9.16 -2.85 -53.56
CA ILE A 233 8.68 -2.12 -52.39
C ILE A 233 7.19 -2.36 -52.18
N SER A 234 6.89 -3.21 -51.19
CA SER A 234 5.58 -3.34 -50.58
C SER A 234 5.76 -2.95 -49.11
N GLN A 235 5.26 -1.78 -48.72
CA GLN A 235 5.44 -1.25 -47.37
C GLN A 235 4.15 -0.64 -46.82
N GLU A 236 4.01 -0.69 -45.50
CA GLU A 236 2.97 0.03 -44.80
C GLU A 236 3.27 1.55 -44.78
N VAL A 237 2.32 2.37 -45.26
CA VAL A 237 2.51 3.82 -45.35
C VAL A 237 2.10 4.49 -44.04
N TYR A 238 0.89 4.19 -43.57
CA TYR A 238 0.27 4.78 -42.38
C TYR A 238 -0.86 3.89 -41.86
N SER A 239 -1.39 4.21 -40.67
CA SER A 239 -2.53 3.51 -40.07
C SER A 239 -3.59 4.51 -39.61
N TRP A 240 -4.85 4.27 -39.99
CA TRP A 240 -6.01 4.98 -39.44
C TRP A 240 -6.32 4.51 -38.02
N LEU A 241 -6.70 5.43 -37.14
CA LEU A 241 -7.25 5.13 -35.82
C LEU A 241 -8.73 5.46 -35.80
N ILE A 242 -9.57 4.43 -35.66
CA ILE A 242 -11.03 4.55 -35.61
C ILE A 242 -11.53 4.04 -34.26
N GLU A 243 -12.53 4.72 -33.70
CA GLU A 243 -13.21 4.34 -32.47
C GLU A 243 -14.67 3.97 -32.77
N VAL A 244 -15.13 2.89 -32.13
CA VAL A 244 -16.54 2.51 -32.09
C VAL A 244 -17.23 3.33 -31.01
N THR A 245 -18.31 4.04 -31.33
CA THR A 245 -19.01 4.86 -30.35
C THR A 245 -19.88 4.01 -29.40
N ASP A 246 -20.34 4.60 -28.31
CA ASP A 246 -21.25 3.99 -27.33
C ASP A 246 -22.72 3.98 -27.80
N GLN A 247 -23.09 4.85 -28.73
CA GLN A 247 -24.47 5.02 -29.24
C GLN A 247 -24.84 4.12 -30.43
N VAL A 248 -24.11 3.02 -30.66
CA VAL A 248 -24.36 2.13 -31.80
C VAL A 248 -25.67 1.37 -31.59
N ASN A 249 -26.55 1.40 -32.60
CA ASN A 249 -27.75 0.56 -32.61
C ASN A 249 -27.36 -0.87 -33.02
N ILE A 250 -27.25 -1.76 -32.03
CA ILE A 250 -26.71 -3.14 -32.17
C ILE A 250 -27.62 -4.05 -33.03
N GLY A 251 -28.75 -3.54 -33.54
CA GLY A 251 -29.57 -4.21 -34.56
C GLY A 251 -28.93 -4.23 -35.96
N GLU A 252 -28.00 -3.31 -36.24
CA GLU A 252 -27.17 -3.34 -37.45
C GLU A 252 -25.82 -4.00 -37.11
N MET A 253 -25.70 -5.32 -37.36
CA MET A 253 -24.56 -6.15 -36.94
C MET A 253 -23.19 -5.68 -37.51
N ASN A 254 -23.18 -4.94 -38.61
CA ASN A 254 -21.95 -4.52 -39.29
C ASN A 254 -21.92 -3.01 -39.54
N ALA A 255 -20.84 -2.34 -39.12
CA ALA A 255 -20.56 -0.96 -39.50
C ALA A 255 -19.86 -0.91 -40.86
N ARG A 256 -20.30 0.01 -41.73
CA ARG A 256 -19.76 0.19 -43.07
C ARG A 256 -18.76 1.35 -43.12
N ILE A 257 -17.61 1.10 -43.73
CA ILE A 257 -16.63 2.12 -44.09
C ILE A 257 -16.55 2.23 -45.61
N VAL A 258 -16.63 3.45 -46.13
CA VAL A 258 -16.49 3.74 -47.56
C VAL A 258 -15.16 4.47 -47.76
N TRP A 259 -14.33 3.93 -48.64
CA TRP A 259 -13.05 4.50 -49.03
C TRP A 259 -13.14 5.04 -50.46
N GLN A 260 -12.61 6.23 -50.71
CA GLN A 260 -12.47 6.81 -52.04
C GLN A 260 -10.99 7.11 -52.28
N LEU A 261 -10.41 6.43 -53.25
CA LEU A 261 -8.99 6.50 -53.58
C LEU A 261 -8.78 7.29 -54.87
N LEU A 262 -7.80 8.19 -54.83
CA LEU A 262 -7.40 9.06 -55.93
C LEU A 262 -5.88 9.00 -56.08
N TYR A 263 -5.39 8.78 -57.29
CA TYR A 263 -3.97 8.76 -57.61
C TYR A 263 -3.51 10.07 -58.25
N GLU A 264 -2.25 10.41 -58.03
CA GLU A 264 -1.53 11.46 -58.75
C GLU A 264 -0.27 10.85 -59.37
N MET A 265 -0.17 10.94 -60.70
CA MET A 265 0.92 10.35 -61.48
C MET A 265 2.05 11.36 -61.70
N GLU A 266 3.27 10.87 -61.93
CA GLU A 266 4.38 11.72 -62.34
C GLU A 266 4.16 12.31 -63.75
N ALA A 267 4.45 13.60 -63.92
CA ALA A 267 4.15 14.37 -65.13
C ALA A 267 4.85 13.89 -66.42
N ASN A 268 5.85 13.01 -66.30
CA ASN A 268 6.69 12.60 -67.44
C ASN A 268 6.04 11.53 -68.33
N ASN A 269 5.02 10.80 -67.84
CA ASN A 269 4.35 9.72 -68.59
C ASN A 269 2.92 10.06 -69.04
N ALA A 270 2.45 11.30 -68.83
CA ALA A 270 1.11 11.75 -69.23
C ALA A 270 0.96 12.07 -70.74
N ILE A 271 1.77 11.46 -71.61
CA ILE A 271 1.80 11.77 -73.06
C ILE A 271 0.89 10.85 -73.90
N HIS A 272 0.27 9.80 -73.33
CA HIS A 272 -0.52 8.86 -74.12
C HIS A 272 -2.05 8.92 -73.99
N SER A 273 -2.62 10.00 -73.46
CA SER A 273 -4.09 10.18 -73.44
C SER A 273 -4.55 11.60 -73.78
N SER A 274 -4.09 12.14 -74.92
CA SER A 274 -4.70 13.37 -75.46
C SER A 274 -4.75 13.38 -76.98
N ILE A 275 -5.60 12.52 -77.56
CA ILE A 275 -6.25 12.81 -78.84
C ILE A 275 -7.70 12.31 -78.75
N GLU A 276 -8.61 13.15 -78.27
CA GLU A 276 -9.80 13.59 -79.03
C GLU A 276 -10.57 14.65 -78.22
N GLN A 277 -11.15 15.60 -78.95
CA GLN A 277 -11.59 16.90 -78.47
C GLN A 277 -13.06 16.92 -78.01
N HIS A 278 -13.35 17.90 -77.14
CA HIS A 278 -14.66 18.47 -76.79
C HIS A 278 -15.54 17.76 -75.75
N SER A 279 -15.46 18.22 -74.49
CA SER A 279 -16.63 18.79 -73.78
C SER A 279 -16.20 19.56 -72.52
N THR A 280 -16.84 20.70 -72.26
CA THR A 280 -16.66 21.54 -71.08
C THR A 280 -17.40 20.96 -69.87
N GLN A 281 -16.73 20.08 -69.14
CA GLN A 281 -16.93 19.82 -67.71
C GLN A 281 -15.54 19.53 -67.13
N PRO A 282 -15.21 19.92 -65.87
CA PRO A 282 -13.98 19.44 -65.26
C PRO A 282 -14.08 17.92 -65.19
N GLU A 283 -13.24 17.19 -65.93
CA GLU A 283 -13.14 15.74 -65.80
C GLU A 283 -12.83 15.44 -64.33
N GLU A 284 -13.84 14.98 -63.58
CA GLU A 284 -13.64 14.45 -62.24
C GLU A 284 -12.65 13.30 -62.38
N LYS A 285 -11.41 13.48 -61.90
CA LYS A 285 -10.43 12.41 -61.77
C LYS A 285 -11.16 11.15 -61.25
N GLU A 286 -11.18 10.07 -62.04
CA GLU A 286 -11.90 8.85 -61.68
C GLU A 286 -11.47 8.38 -60.28
N SER A 287 -12.41 8.40 -59.33
CA SER A 287 -12.14 7.99 -57.94
C SER A 287 -12.59 6.54 -57.72
N ILE A 288 -11.67 5.70 -57.26
CA ILE A 288 -11.96 4.30 -56.97
C ILE A 288 -12.70 4.23 -55.63
N LYS A 289 -13.90 3.63 -55.62
CA LYS A 289 -14.70 3.47 -54.39
C LYS A 289 -14.62 2.04 -53.86
N LEU A 290 -14.12 1.88 -52.65
CA LEU A 290 -14.06 0.61 -51.94
C LEU A 290 -14.99 0.64 -50.73
N THR A 291 -15.51 -0.52 -50.32
CA THR A 291 -16.38 -0.65 -49.14
C THR A 291 -15.86 -1.77 -48.26
N SER A 292 -15.78 -1.50 -46.96
CA SER A 292 -15.41 -2.48 -45.94
C SER A 292 -16.47 -2.57 -44.86
N LEU A 293 -16.52 -3.72 -44.18
CA LEU A 293 -17.42 -3.97 -43.06
C LEU A 293 -16.62 -4.29 -41.80
N ILE A 294 -17.13 -3.88 -40.64
CA ILE A 294 -16.61 -4.22 -39.32
C ILE A 294 -17.75 -4.84 -38.52
N ASP A 295 -17.52 -6.04 -37.98
CA ASP A 295 -18.47 -6.74 -37.10
C ASP A 295 -18.49 -6.08 -35.72
N ILE A 296 -19.62 -5.46 -35.35
CA ILE A 296 -19.81 -4.86 -34.02
C ILE A 296 -20.72 -5.76 -33.19
N GLN A 297 -20.18 -6.28 -32.10
CA GLN A 297 -20.90 -7.16 -31.18
C GLN A 297 -21.30 -6.45 -29.89
N LYS A 298 -22.26 -7.06 -29.19
CA LYS A 298 -22.66 -6.61 -27.83
C LYS A 298 -21.47 -6.67 -26.89
N ASP A 299 -21.46 -5.78 -25.92
CA ASP A 299 -20.41 -5.76 -24.90
C ASP A 299 -20.34 -7.10 -24.16
N VAL A 300 -19.13 -7.64 -24.10
CA VAL A 300 -18.84 -8.93 -23.47
C VAL A 300 -17.93 -8.73 -22.27
N MET A 301 -17.94 -9.71 -21.37
CA MET A 301 -17.01 -9.72 -20.26
C MET A 301 -15.57 -9.93 -20.74
N GLN A 302 -14.65 -9.06 -20.33
CA GLN A 302 -13.22 -9.20 -20.62
C GLN A 302 -12.47 -9.89 -19.47
N GLU A 303 -12.62 -9.42 -18.22
CA GLU A 303 -11.89 -9.96 -17.06
C GLU A 303 -12.74 -9.84 -15.77
N ILE A 304 -12.55 -10.78 -14.84
CA ILE A 304 -13.03 -10.68 -13.45
C ILE A 304 -11.83 -10.46 -12.52
N VAL A 305 -11.92 -9.44 -11.67
CA VAL A 305 -10.88 -9.10 -10.71
C VAL A 305 -11.43 -9.16 -9.29
N ALA A 306 -10.88 -10.07 -8.48
CA ALA A 306 -11.14 -10.11 -7.05
C ALA A 306 -10.12 -9.25 -6.29
N ILE A 307 -10.64 -8.27 -5.55
CA ILE A 307 -9.86 -7.29 -4.83
C ILE A 307 -10.11 -7.45 -3.33
N THR A 308 -9.03 -7.65 -2.59
CA THR A 308 -9.05 -7.69 -1.12
C THR A 308 -8.50 -6.40 -0.54
N SER A 309 -8.99 -6.01 0.65
CA SER A 309 -8.49 -4.82 1.36
C SER A 309 -7.05 -4.96 1.84
N SER A 310 -6.59 -6.19 2.10
CA SER A 310 -5.20 -6.50 2.42
C SER A 310 -4.64 -7.55 1.44
N LYS A 311 -3.35 -7.44 1.12
CA LYS A 311 -2.61 -8.46 0.36
C LYS A 311 -1.95 -9.51 1.24
N GLU A 312 -1.93 -9.31 2.55
CA GLU A 312 -1.27 -10.21 3.49
C GLU A 312 -2.22 -10.51 4.65
N LEU A 313 -2.24 -11.78 5.04
CA LEU A 313 -3.03 -12.29 6.16
C LEU A 313 -2.12 -13.15 7.04
N LEU A 314 -2.07 -12.82 8.32
CA LEU A 314 -1.32 -13.56 9.33
C LEU A 314 -2.29 -14.30 10.23
N ASN A 315 -2.13 -15.60 10.42
CA ASN A 315 -3.03 -16.34 11.31
C ASN A 315 -2.68 -16.07 12.79
N THR A 316 -3.39 -15.14 13.43
CA THR A 316 -3.28 -14.91 14.89
C THR A 316 -4.45 -15.54 15.66
N ALA A 317 -5.44 -16.10 14.96
CA ALA A 317 -6.60 -16.71 15.59
C ALA A 317 -6.22 -17.95 16.43
N VAL A 318 -5.19 -18.70 16.02
CA VAL A 318 -4.59 -19.80 16.81
C VAL A 318 -4.15 -19.34 18.20
N LEU A 319 -3.70 -18.09 18.31
CA LEU A 319 -3.11 -17.51 19.52
C LEU A 319 -4.13 -16.83 20.44
N ASN A 320 -5.16 -16.19 19.87
CA ASN A 320 -6.10 -15.35 20.64
C ASN A 320 -7.58 -15.75 20.46
N GLY A 321 -7.88 -16.74 19.61
CA GLY A 321 -9.23 -17.23 19.34
C GLY A 321 -10.09 -16.27 18.50
N ARG A 322 -9.50 -15.18 17.98
CA ARG A 322 -10.21 -14.16 17.21
C ARG A 322 -9.90 -14.33 15.73
N GLN A 323 -10.96 -14.63 14.97
CA GLN A 323 -10.89 -14.72 13.52
C GLN A 323 -10.39 -13.40 12.91
N ILE A 324 -9.46 -13.51 11.97
CA ILE A 324 -9.03 -12.39 11.14
C ILE A 324 -9.81 -12.43 9.84
N SER A 325 -10.52 -11.35 9.52
CA SER A 325 -11.26 -11.22 8.29
C SER A 325 -10.89 -9.92 7.56
N ARG A 326 -10.83 -10.00 6.23
CA ARG A 326 -10.59 -8.87 5.33
C ARG A 326 -11.66 -8.85 4.26
N THR A 327 -12.15 -7.65 3.96
CA THR A 327 -13.17 -7.45 2.95
C THR A 327 -12.63 -7.79 1.56
N MET A 328 -13.50 -8.36 0.74
CA MET A 328 -13.25 -8.69 -0.66
C MET A 328 -14.40 -8.15 -1.51
N ARG A 329 -14.07 -7.71 -2.72
CA ARG A 329 -15.01 -7.33 -3.77
C ARG A 329 -14.60 -7.95 -5.09
N ILE A 330 -15.58 -8.20 -5.94
CA ILE A 330 -15.37 -8.76 -7.27
C ILE A 330 -15.89 -7.75 -8.29
N TYR A 331 -14.97 -7.30 -9.15
CA TYR A 331 -15.29 -6.42 -10.25
C TYR A 331 -15.23 -7.17 -11.57
N GLN A 332 -16.18 -6.86 -12.43
CA GLN A 332 -16.14 -7.23 -13.83
C GLN A 332 -15.64 -6.03 -14.64
N VAL A 333 -14.74 -6.30 -15.59
CA VAL A 333 -14.35 -5.34 -16.62
C VAL A 333 -14.85 -5.86 -17.96
N SER A 334 -15.59 -5.03 -18.68
CA SER A 334 -16.12 -5.38 -20.00
C SER A 334 -15.17 -4.98 -21.12
N ALA A 335 -15.37 -5.56 -22.30
CA ALA A 335 -14.58 -5.24 -23.49
C ALA A 335 -14.80 -3.79 -23.96
N ALA A 336 -15.95 -3.20 -23.64
CA ALA A 336 -16.23 -1.78 -23.85
C ALA A 336 -15.62 -0.85 -22.78
N GLY A 337 -14.87 -1.37 -21.80
CA GLY A 337 -14.19 -0.58 -20.77
C GLY A 337 -15.09 -0.18 -19.60
N HIS A 338 -16.26 -0.78 -19.44
CA HIS A 338 -17.13 -0.56 -18.29
C HIS A 338 -16.69 -1.42 -17.09
N ILE A 339 -16.82 -0.87 -15.88
CA ILE A 339 -16.60 -1.57 -14.62
C ILE A 339 -17.93 -1.75 -13.89
N SER A 340 -18.21 -2.95 -13.42
CA SER A 340 -19.35 -3.26 -12.56
C SER A 340 -18.93 -4.08 -11.34
N ASP A 341 -19.59 -3.85 -10.20
CA ASP A 341 -19.44 -4.68 -9.01
C ASP A 341 -20.41 -5.86 -9.12
N ILE A 342 -19.86 -7.07 -9.17
CA ILE A 342 -20.60 -8.33 -9.31
C ILE A 342 -20.46 -9.21 -8.05
N THR A 343 -20.01 -8.65 -6.93
CA THR A 343 -19.70 -9.40 -5.69
C THR A 343 -20.88 -10.29 -5.26
N PHE A 344 -22.10 -9.73 -5.23
CA PHE A 344 -23.31 -10.45 -4.83
C PHE A 344 -23.91 -11.36 -5.91
N GLN A 345 -23.33 -11.35 -7.12
CA GLN A 345 -23.72 -12.22 -8.23
C GLN A 345 -22.78 -13.44 -8.36
N CYS A 346 -21.70 -13.48 -7.58
CA CYS A 346 -20.71 -14.54 -7.57
C CYS A 346 -20.88 -15.48 -6.37
N SER A 347 -20.40 -16.72 -6.53
CA SER A 347 -20.17 -17.64 -5.43
C SER A 347 -18.69 -17.99 -5.33
N CYS A 348 -18.11 -17.85 -4.15
CA CYS A 348 -16.68 -18.08 -3.93
C CYS A 348 -16.44 -19.33 -3.11
N GLN A 349 -15.37 -20.04 -3.47
CA GLN A 349 -14.88 -21.19 -2.72
C GLN A 349 -13.36 -21.13 -2.64
N SER A 350 -12.81 -21.46 -1.48
CA SER A 350 -11.36 -21.66 -1.36
C SER A 350 -10.97 -22.98 -2.03
N ILE A 351 -9.81 -22.99 -2.68
CA ILE A 351 -9.25 -24.23 -3.25
C ILE A 351 -8.75 -25.13 -2.12
N ASP A 352 -8.19 -24.53 -1.07
CA ASP A 352 -7.68 -25.24 0.10
C ASP A 352 -8.03 -24.46 1.37
N GLU A 353 -9.06 -24.94 2.06
CA GLU A 353 -9.53 -24.37 3.34
C GLU A 353 -8.55 -24.58 4.49
N SER A 354 -7.54 -25.45 4.33
CA SER A 354 -6.47 -25.62 5.31
C SER A 354 -5.44 -24.47 5.28
N ILE A 355 -5.50 -23.60 4.25
CA ILE A 355 -4.61 -22.44 4.05
C ILE A 355 -5.36 -21.11 4.21
N ILE A 356 -6.53 -21.00 3.60
CA ILE A 356 -7.34 -19.77 3.65
C ILE A 356 -8.82 -20.09 3.44
N LYS A 357 -9.70 -19.30 4.04
CA LYS A 357 -11.15 -19.43 3.83
C LYS A 357 -11.72 -18.17 3.18
N VAL A 358 -12.81 -18.37 2.44
CA VAL A 358 -13.50 -17.30 1.72
C VAL A 358 -14.99 -17.42 2.01
N SER A 359 -15.69 -16.30 2.19
CA SER A 359 -17.14 -16.33 2.34
C SER A 359 -17.80 -16.76 1.03
N THR A 360 -18.87 -17.56 1.12
CA THR A 360 -19.63 -18.02 -0.05
C THR A 360 -20.22 -16.88 -0.87
N SER A 361 -20.49 -15.74 -0.21
CA SER A 361 -20.95 -14.48 -0.81
C SER A 361 -19.83 -13.60 -1.37
N CYS A 362 -18.59 -14.07 -1.42
CA CYS A 362 -17.43 -13.35 -1.96
C CYS A 362 -17.12 -12.00 -1.28
N THR A 363 -17.68 -11.75 -0.09
CA THR A 363 -17.56 -10.48 0.64
C THR A 363 -16.32 -10.39 1.52
N SER A 364 -15.73 -11.53 1.89
CA SER A 364 -14.59 -11.57 2.79
C SER A 364 -13.71 -12.79 2.59
N VAL A 365 -12.44 -12.62 2.93
CA VAL A 365 -11.43 -13.67 3.06
C VAL A 365 -10.98 -13.67 4.51
N TYR A 366 -10.88 -14.84 5.13
CA TYR A 366 -10.65 -14.94 6.56
C TYR A 366 -9.79 -16.14 6.96
N LEU A 367 -9.24 -16.03 8.15
CA LEU A 367 -8.51 -17.07 8.89
C LEU A 367 -9.17 -17.20 10.26
N ASP A 368 -9.65 -18.39 10.59
CA ASP A 368 -10.34 -18.66 11.86
C ASP A 368 -9.51 -19.44 12.88
N GLY A 369 -8.28 -19.83 12.51
CA GLY A 369 -7.34 -20.54 13.38
C GLY A 369 -7.41 -22.05 13.26
N SER A 370 -8.28 -22.59 12.40
CA SER A 370 -8.25 -24.01 12.02
C SER A 370 -7.29 -24.32 10.87
N GLU A 371 -6.70 -23.29 10.25
CA GLU A 371 -5.75 -23.44 9.15
C GLU A 371 -4.45 -24.05 9.66
N ILE A 372 -4.12 -25.24 9.16
CA ILE A 372 -2.93 -26.02 9.53
C ILE A 372 -1.71 -25.71 8.63
N ARG A 373 -1.88 -24.87 7.61
CA ARG A 373 -0.85 -24.60 6.59
C ARG A 373 -0.85 -23.13 6.17
N GLY A 374 0.28 -22.70 5.62
CA GLY A 374 0.49 -21.35 5.08
C GLY A 374 1.07 -21.42 3.68
N ARG A 375 0.81 -20.42 2.84
CA ARG A 375 1.31 -20.33 1.46
C ARG A 375 1.63 -18.90 1.07
N TRP A 376 2.72 -18.71 0.35
CA TRP A 376 3.17 -17.41 -0.16
C TRP A 376 2.27 -16.85 -1.26
N PHE A 377 1.61 -17.73 -2.02
CA PHE A 377 0.64 -17.38 -3.07
C PHE A 377 -0.59 -18.26 -2.97
N VAL A 378 -1.74 -17.69 -2.62
CA VAL A 378 -3.00 -18.44 -2.54
C VAL A 378 -3.90 -18.17 -3.74
N HIS A 379 -4.27 -19.25 -4.44
CA HIS A 379 -5.29 -19.21 -5.49
C HIS A 379 -6.71 -19.32 -4.89
N ARG A 380 -7.67 -18.61 -5.47
CA ARG A 380 -9.09 -18.64 -5.07
C ARG A 380 -9.94 -19.03 -6.27
N HIS A 381 -11.00 -19.82 -6.06
CA HIS A 381 -11.93 -20.20 -7.12
C HIS A 381 -13.19 -19.31 -7.05
N ILE A 382 -13.52 -18.68 -8.17
CA ILE A 382 -14.70 -17.79 -8.28
C ILE A 382 -15.65 -18.38 -9.31
N ARG A 383 -16.90 -18.61 -8.91
CA ARG A 383 -17.98 -19.04 -9.80
C ARG A 383 -18.92 -17.88 -10.09
N PHE A 384 -19.21 -17.66 -11.37
CA PHE A 384 -20.18 -16.67 -11.84
C PHE A 384 -21.05 -17.31 -12.93
N GLY A 385 -22.34 -17.47 -12.68
CA GLY A 385 -23.24 -18.25 -13.56
C GLY A 385 -22.84 -19.74 -13.66
N SER A 386 -22.98 -20.33 -14.86
CA SER A 386 -22.54 -21.70 -15.17
C SER A 386 -21.04 -21.80 -15.56
N MET A 387 -20.32 -20.67 -15.52
CA MET A 387 -18.91 -20.60 -15.91
C MET A 387 -18.00 -20.70 -14.67
N ASN A 388 -17.05 -21.64 -14.70
CA ASN A 388 -15.99 -21.76 -13.71
C ASN A 388 -14.78 -20.91 -14.15
N PHE A 389 -14.44 -19.86 -13.41
CA PHE A 389 -13.23 -19.08 -13.68
C PHE A 389 -12.08 -19.56 -12.80
N ASN A 390 -11.20 -20.37 -13.39
CA ASN A 390 -9.89 -20.72 -12.84
C ASN A 390 -8.85 -19.66 -13.19
N HIS A 391 -9.12 -18.38 -12.92
CA HIS A 391 -8.10 -17.35 -13.14
C HIS A 391 -7.44 -16.94 -11.82
N GLY A 392 -6.17 -17.32 -11.71
CA GLY A 392 -5.20 -16.67 -10.85
C GLY A 392 -5.11 -15.19 -11.21
N SER A 393 -6.01 -14.40 -10.63
CA SER A 393 -5.74 -13.00 -10.39
C SER A 393 -4.51 -12.97 -9.50
N SER A 394 -3.42 -12.40 -9.99
CA SER A 394 -2.16 -12.22 -9.27
C SER A 394 -2.30 -11.19 -8.15
N SER A 395 -3.33 -11.29 -7.31
CA SER A 395 -3.27 -10.83 -5.93
C SER A 395 -2.64 -11.96 -5.14
N SER A 396 -1.31 -11.95 -5.10
CA SER A 396 -0.54 -12.78 -4.18
C SER A 396 -1.00 -12.45 -2.77
N LEU A 397 -1.86 -13.31 -2.23
CA LEU A 397 -2.12 -13.35 -0.81
C LEU A 397 -1.08 -14.26 -0.19
N GLN A 398 -0.24 -13.67 0.66
CA GLN A 398 0.62 -14.43 1.54
C GLN A 398 -0.18 -14.76 2.80
N ALA A 399 -0.38 -16.05 3.05
CA ALA A 399 -0.96 -16.59 4.26
C ALA A 399 0.16 -17.31 5.03
N ASN A 400 0.61 -16.77 6.16
CA ASN A 400 1.62 -17.43 6.98
C ASN A 400 0.95 -18.23 8.10
N HIS A 401 1.44 -19.45 8.31
CA HIS A 401 1.07 -20.38 9.36
C HIS A 401 2.04 -20.29 10.55
N PHE A 402 1.67 -20.97 11.62
CA PHE A 402 2.27 -20.85 12.93
C PHE A 402 3.16 -22.05 13.25
N ASP A 403 4.43 -21.81 13.59
CA ASP A 403 5.35 -22.86 14.06
C ASP A 403 5.88 -22.52 15.45
N ASP A 404 5.60 -23.41 16.40
CA ASP A 404 6.26 -23.63 17.68
C ASP A 404 6.39 -22.42 18.66
N VAL A 405 6.08 -22.64 19.93
CA VAL A 405 6.17 -21.59 20.98
C VAL A 405 7.28 -21.89 21.95
N MET A 406 8.18 -20.92 22.09
CA MET A 406 9.23 -20.95 23.10
C MET A 406 8.89 -19.94 24.18
N LEU A 407 8.72 -20.44 25.40
CA LEU A 407 8.67 -19.63 26.61
C LEU A 407 10.11 -19.39 27.06
N ALA A 408 10.60 -18.19 26.81
CA ALA A 408 11.95 -17.79 27.17
C ALA A 408 11.97 -17.26 28.62
N ASP A 409 13.05 -17.58 29.32
CA ASP A 409 13.45 -16.90 30.55
C ASP A 409 14.61 -16.00 30.13
N GLN A 410 14.32 -14.72 29.89
CA GLN A 410 15.29 -13.78 29.33
C GLN A 410 15.09 -12.38 29.95
N PRO A 411 16.20 -11.64 30.13
CA PRO A 411 16.18 -10.26 30.57
C PRO A 411 15.84 -9.32 29.40
N ASN A 412 14.79 -8.50 29.61
CA ASN A 412 14.44 -7.19 29.01
C ASN A 412 14.47 -7.01 27.48
N ASP A 413 13.34 -6.59 26.90
CA ASP A 413 13.14 -5.24 26.34
C ASP A 413 11.66 -4.96 25.94
N ASP A 414 11.18 -3.78 26.36
CA ASP A 414 10.15 -2.83 25.86
C ASP A 414 8.67 -3.19 25.57
N ASP A 415 7.78 -2.50 26.31
CA ASP A 415 6.48 -1.88 25.95
C ASP A 415 5.12 -2.64 25.95
N ASP A 416 4.40 -2.42 27.07
CA ASP A 416 3.05 -1.88 27.31
C ASP A 416 1.73 -2.43 26.70
N ASP A 417 0.90 -2.96 27.62
CA ASP A 417 -0.48 -2.60 28.04
C ASP A 417 -1.69 -2.61 27.08
N GLN A 418 -2.76 -3.37 27.44
CA GLN A 418 -3.90 -2.84 28.25
C GLN A 418 -5.11 -3.82 28.40
N PHE A 419 -5.36 -4.19 29.68
CA PHE A 419 -6.58 -4.38 30.50
C PHE A 419 -7.88 -5.14 30.11
N GLY A 420 -8.40 -5.88 31.11
CA GLY A 420 -9.82 -5.85 31.53
C GLY A 420 -10.34 -7.04 32.36
N TYR A 421 -10.44 -6.92 33.70
CA TYR A 421 -11.64 -7.05 34.57
C TYR A 421 -11.31 -7.37 36.06
N TRP A 422 -12.03 -6.70 36.95
CA TRP A 422 -11.84 -6.58 38.41
C TRP A 422 -12.50 -7.71 39.22
N PRO A 423 -12.05 -7.94 40.47
CA PRO A 423 -12.98 -8.09 41.58
C PRO A 423 -12.70 -7.13 42.74
N GLU A 424 -13.80 -6.82 43.42
CA GLU A 424 -14.03 -5.79 44.42
C GLU A 424 -13.43 -6.08 45.80
N SER A 425 -13.53 -5.06 46.65
CA SER A 425 -13.55 -5.06 48.12
C SER A 425 -12.22 -4.99 48.88
N PHE A 426 -11.81 -3.75 49.18
CA PHE A 426 -10.85 -3.43 50.23
C PHE A 426 -11.53 -3.49 51.60
N ASN A 427 -11.31 -4.57 52.33
CA ASN A 427 -11.32 -4.51 53.78
C ASN A 427 -9.93 -4.06 54.26
N SER A 428 -9.91 -3.17 55.24
CA SER A 428 -8.73 -2.68 55.95
C SER A 428 -8.04 -3.82 56.71
N ILE A 429 -7.24 -4.61 55.99
CA ILE A 429 -6.39 -5.65 56.58
C ILE A 429 -5.24 -4.95 57.30
N ARG A 430 -5.10 -5.21 58.60
CA ARG A 430 -3.88 -4.91 59.36
C ARG A 430 -2.67 -5.34 58.54
N GLN A 431 -1.84 -4.41 58.07
CA GLN A 431 -0.65 -4.74 57.28
C GLN A 431 0.32 -5.57 58.13
N ILE A 432 0.48 -6.84 57.76
CA ILE A 432 1.42 -7.77 58.38
C ILE A 432 2.73 -7.69 57.58
N CYS A 433 3.82 -7.35 58.26
CA CYS A 433 5.16 -7.33 57.67
C CYS A 433 5.67 -8.76 57.48
N GLN A 434 5.42 -9.33 56.30
CA GLN A 434 5.83 -10.68 55.95
C GLN A 434 6.71 -10.67 54.69
N LEU A 435 7.64 -11.62 54.63
CA LEU A 435 8.42 -11.89 53.41
C LEU A 435 7.50 -12.36 52.29
N LYS A 436 7.81 -11.95 51.05
CA LYS A 436 7.11 -12.36 49.83
C LYS A 436 8.08 -13.14 48.95
N PHE A 437 7.55 -14.05 48.16
CA PHE A 437 8.34 -14.66 47.08
C PHE A 437 8.52 -13.67 45.93
N GLN A 438 9.54 -13.91 45.12
CA GLN A 438 9.87 -13.07 43.97
C GLN A 438 8.77 -13.08 42.90
N GLN A 439 8.85 -12.07 42.05
CA GLN A 439 7.99 -11.89 40.89
C GLN A 439 8.81 -11.98 39.62
N ALA A 440 8.23 -12.56 38.58
CA ALA A 440 8.85 -12.68 37.27
C ALA A 440 7.88 -12.27 36.17
N ARG A 441 8.43 -11.66 35.12
CA ARG A 441 7.70 -11.26 33.92
C ARG A 441 7.80 -12.39 32.88
N ILE A 442 6.67 -12.74 32.29
CA ILE A 442 6.56 -13.74 31.24
C ILE A 442 6.64 -13.04 29.89
N GLU A 443 7.47 -13.58 29.02
CA GLU A 443 7.56 -13.17 27.63
C GLU A 443 7.41 -14.37 26.70
N VAL A 444 6.58 -14.19 25.69
CA VAL A 444 6.24 -15.26 24.75
C VAL A 444 6.74 -14.87 23.37
N TYR A 445 7.51 -15.77 22.77
CA TYR A 445 8.10 -15.59 21.46
C TYR A 445 7.67 -16.72 20.52
N THR A 446 7.50 -16.41 19.24
CA THR A 446 7.12 -17.38 18.21
C THR A 446 7.81 -17.12 16.88
N ARG A 447 7.68 -18.06 15.94
CA ARG A 447 8.06 -17.93 14.54
C ARG A 447 6.85 -18.18 13.64
N TYR A 448 6.61 -17.25 12.72
CA TYR A 448 5.65 -17.47 11.63
C TYR A 448 6.37 -17.98 10.38
N THR A 449 5.83 -19.05 9.80
CA THR A 449 6.39 -19.73 8.63
C THR A 449 5.28 -20.01 7.61
N SER A 450 5.64 -20.15 6.35
CA SER A 450 4.75 -20.68 5.32
C SER A 450 5.50 -21.79 4.59
N SER A 451 4.86 -22.95 4.45
CA SER A 451 5.41 -24.12 3.79
C SER A 451 4.67 -24.38 2.48
N ASP A 452 5.37 -24.20 1.36
CA ASP A 452 4.83 -24.54 0.05
C ASP A 452 5.06 -26.02 -0.22
N HIS A 453 4.03 -26.83 -0.05
CA HIS A 453 4.10 -28.30 -0.17
C HIS A 453 4.40 -28.77 -1.60
N ASP A 454 4.10 -27.95 -2.62
CA ASP A 454 4.43 -28.29 -4.01
C ASP A 454 5.95 -28.21 -4.24
N SER A 455 6.66 -27.36 -3.49
CA SER A 455 8.11 -27.14 -3.64
C SER A 455 8.94 -27.56 -2.42
N GLY A 456 8.31 -27.94 -1.31
CA GLY A 456 8.96 -28.17 -0.02
C GLY A 456 9.59 -26.91 0.60
N ARG A 457 9.32 -25.72 0.04
CA ARG A 457 10.02 -24.49 0.42
C ARG A 457 9.34 -23.86 1.63
N GLU A 458 10.11 -23.68 2.70
CA GLU A 458 9.71 -22.91 3.87
C GLU A 458 10.22 -21.47 3.81
N ALA A 459 9.30 -20.52 3.93
CA ALA A 459 9.57 -19.11 4.06
C ALA A 459 9.15 -18.63 5.46
N SER A 460 10.09 -18.08 6.22
CA SER A 460 9.79 -17.40 7.49
C SER A 460 9.33 -15.96 7.22
N LEU A 461 8.41 -15.45 8.04
CA LEU A 461 7.87 -14.08 7.88
C LEU A 461 8.96 -13.00 7.93
N VAL A 462 9.93 -13.13 8.85
CA VAL A 462 11.04 -12.17 9.01
C VAL A 462 12.38 -12.80 8.56
N ASN A 463 12.86 -13.76 9.35
CA ASN A 463 14.05 -14.58 9.07
C ASN A 463 13.97 -15.82 9.98
N ARG A 464 14.73 -16.87 9.68
CA ARG A 464 14.86 -18.07 10.51
C ARG A 464 15.48 -17.80 11.88
N ARG A 465 16.32 -16.76 12.01
CA ARG A 465 17.07 -16.45 13.25
C ARG A 465 16.32 -15.59 14.27
N HIS A 466 15.30 -14.85 13.86
CA HIS A 466 14.60 -13.91 14.73
C HIS A 466 13.27 -14.51 15.18
N LEU A 467 12.91 -14.26 16.44
CA LEU A 467 11.60 -14.59 16.99
C LEU A 467 10.77 -13.32 17.12
N ILE A 468 9.45 -13.45 17.04
CA ILE A 468 8.50 -12.37 17.18
C ILE A 468 7.88 -12.47 18.58
N ARG A 469 8.01 -11.39 19.37
CA ARG A 469 7.37 -11.27 20.68
C ARG A 469 5.86 -11.15 20.49
N ILE A 470 5.11 -12.10 21.06
CA ILE A 470 3.64 -12.18 20.97
C ILE A 470 2.95 -12.07 22.33
N THR A 471 3.71 -11.77 23.39
CA THR A 471 3.22 -11.68 24.80
C THR A 471 1.87 -10.97 24.92
N LYS A 472 1.71 -9.82 24.24
CA LYS A 472 0.47 -9.03 24.28
C LYS A 472 -0.73 -9.72 23.61
N ILE A 473 -0.50 -10.50 22.57
CA ILE A 473 -1.56 -11.24 21.84
C ILE A 473 -2.06 -12.42 22.69
N VAL A 474 -1.14 -13.09 23.41
CA VAL A 474 -1.43 -14.32 24.15
C VAL A 474 -1.66 -14.14 25.64
N GLN A 475 -1.60 -12.91 26.15
CA GLN A 475 -1.64 -12.60 27.59
C GLN A 475 -2.81 -13.29 28.32
N ASN A 476 -3.99 -13.33 27.69
CA ASN A 476 -5.20 -13.93 28.27
C ASN A 476 -5.24 -15.46 28.22
N MET A 477 -4.31 -16.07 27.49
CA MET A 477 -4.20 -17.51 27.26
C MET A 477 -3.12 -18.17 28.12
N ILE A 478 -2.36 -17.37 28.88
CA ILE A 478 -1.36 -17.85 29.83
C ILE A 478 -2.08 -18.41 31.07
N ARG A 479 -1.73 -19.63 31.45
CA ARG A 479 -2.24 -20.34 32.62
C ARG A 479 -1.07 -20.86 33.46
N VAL A 480 -1.35 -21.14 34.73
CA VAL A 480 -0.41 -21.77 35.65
C VAL A 480 -1.00 -23.10 36.08
N SER A 481 -0.19 -24.16 36.04
CA SER A 481 -0.61 -25.52 36.36
C SER A 481 -1.05 -25.66 37.83
N ASP A 482 -0.34 -25.03 38.77
CA ASP A 482 -0.68 -25.01 40.19
C ASP A 482 -0.65 -23.60 40.79
N LYS A 483 -1.86 -23.07 41.06
CA LYS A 483 -2.07 -21.74 41.64
C LYS A 483 -1.62 -21.62 43.11
N LYS A 484 -1.38 -22.74 43.79
CA LYS A 484 -0.90 -22.76 45.18
C LYS A 484 0.60 -22.43 45.25
N ILE A 485 1.35 -22.73 44.20
CA ILE A 485 2.79 -22.50 44.11
C ILE A 485 3.05 -21.15 43.45
N ILE A 486 2.37 -20.85 42.33
CA ILE A 486 2.57 -19.60 41.57
C ILE A 486 1.22 -18.99 41.24
N ARG A 487 1.08 -17.68 41.39
CA ARG A 487 -0.13 -16.93 41.01
C ARG A 487 0.19 -15.90 39.92
N ILE A 488 -0.68 -15.80 38.93
CA ILE A 488 -0.64 -14.70 37.96
C ILE A 488 -1.24 -13.46 38.63
N LEU A 489 -0.44 -12.40 38.76
CA LEU A 489 -0.89 -11.11 39.32
C LEU A 489 -1.56 -10.25 38.26
N ARG A 490 -0.86 -10.02 37.15
CA ARG A 490 -1.28 -9.11 36.08
C ARG A 490 -0.85 -9.67 34.74
N GLY A 491 -1.77 -10.22 33.98
CA GLY A 491 -1.57 -10.65 32.59
C GLY A 491 -0.34 -11.56 32.36
N ASN A 492 0.85 -10.98 32.27
CA ASN A 492 2.13 -11.65 32.09
C ASN A 492 3.08 -11.59 33.32
N ILE A 493 2.67 -11.11 34.49
CA ILE A 493 3.49 -11.13 35.72
C ILE A 493 3.02 -12.26 36.64
N ILE A 494 3.96 -13.08 37.09
CA ILE A 494 3.76 -14.15 38.06
C ILE A 494 4.47 -13.88 39.38
N GLU A 495 3.87 -14.35 40.46
CA GLU A 495 4.39 -14.25 41.83
C GLU A 495 4.41 -15.64 42.48
N GLY A 496 5.49 -15.96 43.18
CA GLY A 496 5.53 -17.15 44.03
C GLY A 496 4.55 -17.03 45.22
N VAL A 497 3.89 -18.13 45.56
CA VAL A 497 2.95 -18.21 46.68
C VAL A 497 3.42 -19.23 47.71
N SER A 498 3.96 -20.36 47.26
CA SER A 498 4.57 -21.37 48.12
C SER A 498 5.73 -22.05 47.39
N ALA A 499 6.64 -22.64 48.15
CA ALA A 499 7.77 -23.35 47.59
C ALA A 499 7.32 -24.64 46.87
N GLY A 500 7.90 -24.89 45.70
CA GLY A 500 7.55 -26.01 44.85
C GLY A 500 7.85 -25.75 43.39
N THR A 501 7.38 -26.63 42.51
CA THR A 501 7.51 -26.47 41.06
C THR A 501 6.15 -26.40 40.39
N ALA A 502 5.93 -25.40 39.56
CA ALA A 502 4.73 -25.26 38.75
C ALA A 502 5.10 -24.85 37.32
N ASN A 503 4.24 -25.17 36.37
CA ASN A 503 4.43 -24.79 34.97
C ASN A 503 3.59 -23.57 34.63
N VAL A 504 4.17 -22.67 33.85
CA VAL A 504 3.45 -21.65 33.10
C VAL A 504 3.17 -22.24 31.72
N GLU A 505 1.90 -22.34 31.36
CA GLU A 505 1.42 -22.98 30.15
C GLU A 505 0.65 -21.99 29.29
N LEU A 506 0.93 -21.98 28.00
CA LEU A 506 0.15 -21.27 27.00
C LEU A 506 -0.84 -22.25 26.37
N ILE A 507 -2.13 -22.00 26.51
CA ILE A 507 -3.18 -22.89 26.01
C ILE A 507 -3.84 -22.26 24.78
N SER A 508 -4.01 -23.04 23.70
CA SER A 508 -4.76 -22.56 22.55
C SER A 508 -6.22 -22.34 22.92
N PRO A 509 -6.80 -21.16 22.65
CA PRO A 509 -8.23 -20.92 22.86
C PRO A 509 -9.13 -21.74 21.94
N ILE A 510 -8.60 -22.24 20.82
CA ILE A 510 -9.38 -22.97 19.81
C ILE A 510 -9.31 -24.47 20.06
N THR A 511 -8.09 -25.02 20.21
CA THR A 511 -7.91 -26.48 20.35
C THR A 511 -7.91 -26.94 21.80
N GLY A 512 -7.71 -26.04 22.77
CA GLY A 512 -7.50 -26.39 24.18
C GLY A 512 -6.15 -27.08 24.45
N ALA A 513 -5.30 -27.25 23.44
CA ALA A 513 -4.00 -27.88 23.58
C ALA A 513 -2.97 -26.91 24.17
N ILE A 514 -1.97 -27.46 24.88
CA ILE A 514 -0.83 -26.70 25.38
C ILE A 514 0.09 -26.40 24.19
N ILE A 515 0.22 -25.12 23.83
CA ILE A 515 1.08 -24.63 22.75
C ILE A 515 2.53 -24.46 23.24
N GLY A 516 2.72 -24.09 24.51
CA GLY A 516 4.04 -23.94 25.12
C GLY A 516 3.97 -24.10 26.63
N SER A 517 5.03 -24.64 27.24
CA SER A 517 5.12 -24.85 28.69
C SER A 517 6.53 -24.54 29.22
N LYS A 518 6.60 -23.82 30.34
CA LYS A 518 7.84 -23.47 31.03
C LYS A 518 7.71 -23.85 32.49
N ARG A 519 8.63 -24.71 32.94
CA ARG A 519 8.74 -25.08 34.34
C ARG A 519 9.38 -23.94 35.13
N ILE A 520 8.73 -23.51 36.20
CA ILE A 520 9.21 -22.52 37.17
C ILE A 520 9.36 -23.20 38.53
N GLN A 521 10.44 -22.87 39.23
CA GLN A 521 10.75 -23.38 40.55
C GLN A 521 10.77 -22.23 41.55
N VAL A 522 10.02 -22.38 42.64
CA VAL A 522 9.95 -21.42 43.74
C VAL A 522 10.69 -22.02 44.94
N ASN A 523 11.78 -21.39 45.36
CA ASN A 523 12.60 -21.81 46.49
C ASN A 523 12.22 -21.06 47.77
N THR A 524 12.59 -21.61 48.93
CA THR A 524 12.44 -20.97 50.26
C THR A 524 13.65 -20.15 50.67
N GLU A 525 14.70 -20.10 49.84
CA GLU A 525 15.92 -19.35 50.14
C GLU A 525 15.63 -17.85 50.17
N LEU A 526 16.28 -17.14 51.10
CA LEU A 526 16.07 -15.72 51.28
C LEU A 526 16.95 -14.95 50.31
N GLU A 527 16.30 -14.16 49.46
CA GLU A 527 16.97 -13.30 48.49
C GLU A 527 17.03 -11.86 48.98
N ASN A 528 18.21 -11.27 48.89
CA ASN A 528 18.45 -9.87 49.25
C ASN A 528 18.60 -9.02 48.00
N ILE A 529 18.13 -7.77 48.06
CA ILE A 529 18.40 -6.78 47.02
C ILE A 529 19.87 -6.37 47.13
N THR A 530 20.67 -6.72 46.13
CA THR A 530 22.11 -6.43 46.08
C THR A 530 22.38 -5.05 45.52
N ASN A 531 21.60 -4.63 44.52
CA ASN A 531 21.78 -3.36 43.84
C ASN A 531 20.45 -2.84 43.29
N MET A 532 20.33 -1.52 43.18
CA MET A 532 19.26 -0.84 42.45
C MET A 532 19.90 0.03 41.38
N LYS A 533 19.59 -0.21 40.11
CA LYS A 533 20.04 0.64 39.01
C LYS A 533 18.88 1.48 38.53
N VAL A 534 19.10 2.78 38.42
CA VAL A 534 18.06 3.73 37.99
C VAL A 534 18.50 4.41 36.70
N HIS A 535 17.61 4.38 35.71
CA HIS A 535 17.78 4.99 34.41
C HIS A 535 16.91 6.25 34.30
N LEU A 536 17.53 7.34 33.85
CA LEU A 536 16.82 8.57 33.51
C LEU A 536 16.38 8.50 32.05
N ILE A 537 15.09 8.70 31.79
CA ILE A 537 14.50 8.66 30.46
C ILE A 537 13.83 10.01 30.18
N SER A 538 14.48 10.85 29.37
CA SER A 538 13.97 12.16 28.94
C SER A 538 13.22 12.11 27.60
N GLY A 539 13.36 11.01 26.87
CA GLY A 539 12.69 10.77 25.59
C GLY A 539 13.11 9.46 24.94
N ILE A 540 12.43 9.10 23.86
CA ILE A 540 12.75 7.93 23.03
C ILE A 540 13.04 8.43 21.63
N ARG A 541 14.21 8.09 21.09
CA ARG A 541 14.57 8.32 19.69
C ARG A 541 14.33 7.04 18.90
N MET A 542 13.72 7.17 17.72
CA MET A 542 13.43 6.05 16.83
C MET A 542 14.11 6.28 15.49
N ASP A 543 15.01 5.37 15.13
CA ASP A 543 15.68 5.34 13.83
C ASP A 543 15.08 4.22 12.99
N ILE A 544 14.56 4.57 11.81
CA ILE A 544 13.81 3.64 10.96
C ILE A 544 14.66 3.30 9.73
N GLU A 545 15.00 2.03 9.55
CA GLU A 545 15.81 1.53 8.43
C GLU A 545 15.09 0.38 7.69
N PRO A 546 15.06 0.37 6.34
CA PRO A 546 14.46 -0.73 5.58
C PRO A 546 15.34 -1.99 5.59
N VAL A 547 14.73 -3.18 5.72
CA VAL A 547 15.44 -4.48 5.79
C VAL A 547 15.78 -5.00 4.39
N GLY A 548 16.83 -4.42 3.80
CA GLY A 548 17.39 -4.87 2.53
C GLY A 548 16.47 -4.69 1.32
N ARG A 549 16.94 -5.11 0.12
CA ARG A 549 16.17 -4.99 -1.13
C ARG A 549 15.15 -6.11 -1.36
N ALA A 550 15.18 -7.16 -0.53
CA ALA A 550 14.39 -8.37 -0.75
C ALA A 550 12.92 -8.23 -0.31
N ASN A 551 12.67 -7.52 0.80
CA ASN A 551 11.32 -7.32 1.35
C ASN A 551 11.06 -5.83 1.63
N PRO A 552 10.47 -5.07 0.68
CA PRO A 552 10.28 -3.62 0.81
C PRO A 552 9.27 -3.22 1.90
N ASN A 553 8.53 -4.18 2.47
CA ASN A 553 7.50 -3.94 3.49
C ASN A 553 8.02 -4.13 4.93
N ILE A 554 9.30 -4.47 5.13
CA ILE A 554 9.87 -4.72 6.45
C ILE A 554 10.81 -3.57 6.82
N TRP A 555 10.50 -2.91 7.94
CA TRP A 555 11.27 -1.82 8.51
C TRP A 555 11.81 -2.26 9.87
N ILE A 556 13.10 -2.04 10.11
CA ILE A 556 13.69 -2.10 11.44
C ILE A 556 13.52 -0.71 12.05
N VAL A 557 12.79 -0.64 13.15
CA VAL A 557 12.78 0.52 14.02
C VAL A 557 13.76 0.24 15.15
N ARG A 558 14.85 1.01 15.22
CA ARG A 558 15.76 1.02 16.36
C ARG A 558 15.33 2.11 17.32
N THR A 559 14.96 1.73 18.52
CA THR A 559 14.66 2.65 19.62
C THR A 559 15.93 2.88 20.45
N SER A 560 16.18 4.12 20.84
CA SER A 560 17.24 4.46 21.79
C SER A 560 16.69 5.45 22.81
N LEU A 561 16.92 5.18 24.09
CA LEU A 561 16.52 6.05 25.19
C LEU A 561 17.44 7.27 25.26
N MET A 562 16.85 8.44 25.47
CA MET A 562 17.57 9.68 25.73
C MET A 562 17.63 9.92 27.24
N ASP A 563 18.80 10.33 27.74
CA ASP A 563 19.09 10.56 29.17
C ASP A 563 19.46 12.02 29.47
N SER A 564 19.64 12.87 28.46
CA SER A 564 19.91 14.31 28.62
C SER A 564 18.63 15.15 28.52
N LEU A 565 18.50 16.18 29.35
CA LEU A 565 17.42 17.17 29.32
C LEU A 565 17.93 18.45 28.64
N THR A 566 17.16 19.01 27.70
CA THR A 566 17.58 20.18 26.90
C THR A 566 16.71 21.40 27.08
N LYS A 567 15.53 21.26 27.71
CA LYS A 567 14.58 22.36 27.92
C LYS A 567 14.30 22.57 29.40
N GLN A 568 14.10 23.84 29.78
CA GLN A 568 13.59 24.17 31.11
C GLN A 568 12.16 23.62 31.28
N TYR A 569 11.88 23.08 32.46
CA TYR A 569 10.63 22.37 32.81
C TYR A 569 10.38 21.10 31.98
N GLN A 570 11.39 20.58 31.28
CA GLN A 570 11.30 19.27 30.65
C GLN A 570 11.20 18.19 31.73
N GLU A 571 10.25 17.29 31.55
CA GLU A 571 10.07 16.13 32.42
C GLU A 571 10.93 14.96 31.96
N ALA A 572 11.38 14.15 32.91
CA ALA A 572 11.97 12.85 32.65
C ALA A 572 11.47 11.82 33.66
N LEU A 573 11.43 10.56 33.23
CA LEU A 573 11.04 9.41 34.04
C LEU A 573 12.27 8.76 34.66
N LEU A 574 12.10 8.20 35.86
CA LEU A 574 13.10 7.38 36.53
C LEU A 574 12.65 5.92 36.53
N GLU A 575 13.28 5.10 35.69
CA GLU A 575 13.05 3.66 35.67
C GLU A 575 14.05 2.96 36.60
N ALA A 576 13.56 2.26 37.62
CA ALA A 576 14.40 1.53 38.56
C ALA A 576 14.31 0.01 38.35
N ARG A 577 15.48 -0.64 38.31
CA ARG A 577 15.63 -2.10 38.27
C ARG A 577 16.35 -2.58 39.53
N LEU A 578 15.73 -3.54 40.22
CA LEU A 578 16.27 -4.20 41.41
C LEU A 578 17.01 -5.46 40.99
N TYR A 579 18.21 -5.68 41.55
CA TYR A 579 19.00 -6.90 41.37
C TYR A 579 19.06 -7.67 42.68
N PHE A 580 18.89 -8.98 42.60
CA PHE A 580 18.85 -9.88 43.75
C PHE A 580 20.16 -10.68 43.89
N SER A 581 20.31 -11.41 44.99
CA SER A 581 21.50 -12.22 45.28
C SER A 581 21.66 -13.45 44.36
N ASP A 582 20.55 -13.99 43.88
CA ASP A 582 20.46 -15.05 42.86
C ASP A 582 20.77 -14.59 41.42
N GLN A 583 21.21 -13.34 41.23
CA GLN A 583 21.48 -12.71 39.93
C GLN A 583 20.23 -12.44 39.09
N THR A 584 19.03 -12.64 39.63
CA THR A 584 17.79 -12.24 38.98
C THR A 584 17.56 -10.74 39.15
N SER A 585 16.65 -10.19 38.34
CA SER A 585 16.28 -8.78 38.41
C SER A 585 14.80 -8.56 38.13
N THR A 586 14.22 -7.55 38.76
CA THR A 586 12.82 -7.15 38.57
C THR A 586 12.74 -5.63 38.47
N TYR A 587 11.86 -5.13 37.61
CA TYR A 587 11.58 -3.70 37.55
C TYR A 587 10.74 -3.27 38.74
N LEU A 588 11.02 -2.08 39.28
CA LEU A 588 10.22 -1.51 40.35
C LEU A 588 8.77 -1.24 39.90
N SER A 589 8.55 -0.99 38.61
CA SER A 589 7.22 -0.85 38.00
C SER A 589 6.39 -2.14 38.01
N ASP A 590 7.01 -3.31 38.18
CA ASP A 590 6.30 -4.59 38.31
C ASP A 590 5.88 -4.87 39.75
N VAL A 591 6.47 -4.16 40.72
CA VAL A 591 6.19 -4.29 42.16
C VAL A 591 5.07 -3.33 42.56
N SER A 592 4.17 -3.76 43.45
CA SER A 592 3.12 -2.88 43.95
C SER A 592 3.71 -1.71 44.76
N PRO A 593 3.32 -0.45 44.52
CA PRO A 593 3.72 0.71 45.34
C PRO A 593 3.29 0.59 46.80
N ASP A 594 2.31 -0.27 47.10
CA ASP A 594 1.90 -0.55 48.47
C ASP A 594 2.93 -1.41 49.22
N ASP A 595 3.88 -2.05 48.53
CA ASP A 595 4.88 -2.96 49.09
C ASP A 595 6.20 -2.26 49.49
N TYR A 596 6.41 -1.01 49.07
CA TYR A 596 7.64 -0.26 49.32
C TYR A 596 7.38 1.22 49.63
N HIS A 597 8.37 1.88 50.24
CA HIS A 597 8.39 3.33 50.38
C HIS A 597 9.58 3.89 49.61
N LEU A 598 9.32 4.76 48.65
CA LEU A 598 10.34 5.35 47.81
C LEU A 598 10.63 6.80 48.22
N THR A 599 11.91 7.14 48.37
CA THR A 599 12.35 8.51 48.66
C THR A 599 13.30 8.98 47.56
N ILE A 600 13.06 10.20 47.07
CA ILE A 600 13.85 10.81 45.98
C ILE A 600 14.33 12.17 46.46
N ASN A 601 15.64 12.28 46.66
CA ASN A 601 16.29 13.52 47.03
C ASN A 601 16.98 14.10 45.80
N THR A 602 16.63 15.33 45.45
CA THR A 602 17.28 16.10 44.38
C THR A 602 18.30 17.06 45.01
N PHE A 603 19.45 17.24 44.35
CA PHE A 603 20.53 18.11 44.84
C PHE A 603 20.68 19.38 44.00
N LYS A 604 21.00 20.49 44.69
CA LYS A 604 21.39 21.79 44.09
C LYS A 604 20.35 22.46 43.18
N GLY A 605 19.07 22.08 43.26
CA GLY A 605 17.98 22.73 42.52
C GLY A 605 18.09 22.66 40.99
N VAL A 606 18.94 21.78 40.45
CA VAL A 606 19.08 21.52 39.00
C VAL A 606 17.85 20.82 38.46
N VAL A 607 17.34 19.87 39.24
CA VAL A 607 16.10 19.14 39.01
C VAL A 607 15.25 19.16 40.27
N ASP A 608 13.93 19.07 40.10
CA ASP A 608 12.98 18.89 41.21
C ASP A 608 12.15 17.62 41.02
N ASN A 609 11.71 17.02 42.12
CA ASN A 609 10.85 15.85 42.06
C ASN A 609 9.39 16.27 41.85
N VAL A 610 8.68 15.60 40.94
CA VAL A 610 7.27 15.87 40.65
C VAL A 610 6.37 14.72 41.08
N THR A 611 6.96 13.66 41.67
CA THR A 611 6.20 12.59 42.31
C THR A 611 5.17 13.19 43.24
N ARG A 612 3.90 12.98 42.89
CA ARG A 612 2.72 13.60 43.49
C ARG A 612 2.56 13.11 44.93
N ASN A 613 3.38 13.65 45.83
CA ASN A 613 3.17 13.52 47.26
C ASN A 613 1.83 14.23 47.54
N ASN A 614 0.80 13.45 47.87
CA ASN A 614 -0.57 13.86 48.26
C ASN A 614 -1.62 13.92 47.13
N ALA A 615 -2.15 12.75 46.74
CA ALA A 615 -3.53 12.64 46.27
C ALA A 615 -4.14 11.34 46.82
N MET A 616 -4.30 11.30 48.15
CA MET A 616 -5.12 10.28 48.83
C MET A 616 -6.63 10.61 48.76
N GLU A 617 -7.08 11.57 47.93
CA GLU A 617 -8.48 12.03 48.00
C GLU A 617 -9.33 11.88 46.73
N ASN A 618 -8.79 11.68 45.53
CA ASN A 618 -9.64 11.49 44.34
C ASN A 618 -9.21 10.24 43.56
N ARG A 619 -9.66 9.08 44.04
CA ARG A 619 -9.40 7.75 43.44
C ARG A 619 -10.47 7.31 42.44
N ALA A 620 -11.33 8.21 42.00
CA ALA A 620 -12.31 7.99 40.95
C ALA A 620 -12.04 9.00 39.83
N GLU A 621 -12.06 8.54 38.57
CA GLU A 621 -11.88 9.35 37.36
C GLU A 621 -10.44 9.68 36.95
N ILE A 622 -9.61 8.66 36.70
CA ILE A 622 -8.82 8.50 35.46
C ILE A 622 -8.54 7.00 35.36
N GLY A 623 -9.14 6.34 34.36
CA GLY A 623 -8.87 4.93 34.12
C GLY A 623 -7.41 4.72 33.72
N SER A 624 -6.79 3.71 34.35
CA SER A 624 -5.75 2.83 33.79
C SER A 624 -4.59 3.51 33.07
N PHE A 625 -3.39 3.54 33.66
CA PHE A 625 -2.10 3.16 33.05
C PHE A 625 -1.00 3.34 34.11
N ILE A 626 -0.22 2.26 34.36
CA ILE A 626 1.11 2.23 34.99
C ILE A 626 1.18 2.76 36.44
N TYR A 627 1.79 2.00 37.35
CA TYR A 627 2.16 2.54 38.65
C TYR A 627 3.06 3.76 38.43
N ASP A 628 2.62 4.95 38.87
CA ASP A 628 3.20 6.27 38.61
C ASP A 628 4.74 6.23 38.71
N MET A 629 5.41 6.05 37.56
CA MET A 629 6.87 6.01 37.53
C MET A 629 7.38 7.34 38.08
N PRO A 630 8.44 7.36 38.90
CA PRO A 630 8.87 8.61 39.48
C PRO A 630 9.32 9.62 38.42
N ARG A 631 8.85 10.86 38.56
CA ARG A 631 9.09 11.95 37.60
C ARG A 631 9.94 13.04 38.21
N ILE A 632 10.83 13.59 37.38
CA ILE A 632 11.61 14.79 37.69
C ILE A 632 11.39 15.85 36.63
N ILE A 633 11.66 17.10 36.99
CA ILE A 633 11.68 18.24 36.06
C ILE A 633 13.04 18.93 36.06
N ALA A 634 13.51 19.32 34.88
CA ALA A 634 14.68 20.17 34.72
C ALA A 634 14.36 21.63 35.08
N LEU A 635 15.13 22.25 35.97
CA LEU A 635 14.95 23.64 36.39
C LEU A 635 16.07 24.56 35.90
N MET A 636 17.33 24.09 35.96
CA MET A 636 18.52 24.86 35.62
C MET A 636 19.58 23.98 34.95
N PRO A 637 20.53 24.54 34.17
CA PRO A 637 21.64 23.78 33.61
C PRO A 637 22.53 23.16 34.69
N GLY A 638 23.03 21.94 34.44
CA GLY A 638 23.94 21.27 35.37
C GLY A 638 24.17 19.80 35.06
N GLN A 639 25.33 19.29 35.47
CA GLN A 639 25.75 17.89 35.27
C GLN A 639 26.15 17.20 36.59
N GLY A 640 26.06 15.87 36.62
CA GLY A 640 26.59 14.98 37.67
C GLY A 640 25.50 14.22 38.45
N GLU A 641 25.89 13.56 39.55
CA GLU A 641 24.95 12.84 40.44
C GLU A 641 24.04 13.85 41.16
N ARG A 642 22.84 14.06 40.61
CA ARG A 642 21.89 15.07 41.09
C ARG A 642 20.65 14.48 41.74
N ILE A 643 20.49 13.16 41.68
CA ILE A 643 19.35 12.44 42.27
C ILE A 643 19.89 11.30 43.12
N HIS A 644 19.38 11.20 44.35
CA HIS A 644 19.56 10.04 45.20
C HIS A 644 18.21 9.40 45.47
N MET A 645 18.03 8.19 44.94
CA MET A 645 16.81 7.41 45.06
C MET A 645 17.05 6.29 46.07
N THR A 646 16.21 6.19 47.09
CA THR A 646 16.27 5.13 48.10
C THR A 646 14.94 4.39 48.16
N ILE A 647 15.04 3.05 48.20
CA ILE A 647 13.90 2.17 48.42
C ILE A 647 13.97 1.62 49.84
N ASP A 648 12.89 1.83 50.59
CA ASP A 648 12.73 1.36 51.95
C ASP A 648 11.53 0.40 52.05
N SER A 649 11.50 -0.42 53.10
CA SER A 649 10.27 -1.12 53.46
C SER A 649 9.18 -0.12 53.86
N ILE A 650 7.91 -0.51 53.75
CA ILE A 650 6.77 0.30 54.23
C ILE A 650 7.00 0.77 55.67
N ARG A 651 6.58 2.00 56.00
CA ARG A 651 6.81 2.64 57.32
C ARG A 651 6.34 1.79 58.51
N SER A 652 5.24 1.05 58.36
CA SER A 652 4.73 0.13 59.39
C SER A 652 5.68 -1.03 59.70
N CYS A 653 6.56 -1.37 58.78
CA CYS A 653 7.56 -2.44 58.89
C CYS A 653 8.97 -1.92 59.24
N GLN A 654 9.19 -0.61 59.19
CA GLN A 654 10.46 0.00 59.54
C GLN A 654 10.68 -0.04 61.05
N LYS A 655 11.79 -0.67 61.47
CA LYS A 655 12.30 -0.52 62.85
C LYS A 655 13.00 0.84 62.96
N LYS A 656 13.10 1.42 64.18
CA LYS A 656 13.71 2.75 64.44
C LYS A 656 15.13 2.99 63.86
N LYS A 657 15.81 1.98 63.32
CA LYS A 657 17.13 2.04 62.65
C LYS A 657 17.23 1.13 61.41
N SER A 658 16.14 0.89 60.68
CA SER A 658 16.21 0.09 59.44
C SER A 658 17.07 0.82 58.40
N LYS A 659 18.07 0.13 57.86
CA LYS A 659 18.79 0.59 56.66
C LYS A 659 17.85 0.54 55.46
N PRO A 660 18.05 1.39 54.44
CA PRO A 660 17.32 1.25 53.19
C PRO A 660 17.56 -0.12 52.57
N LEU A 661 16.57 -0.64 51.87
CA LEU A 661 16.69 -1.91 51.14
C LEU A 661 17.71 -1.77 50.01
N SER A 662 17.72 -0.63 49.32
CA SER A 662 18.75 -0.27 48.35
C SER A 662 18.75 1.24 48.09
N SER A 663 19.85 1.76 47.54
CA SER A 663 20.01 3.17 47.20
C SER A 663 20.85 3.32 45.94
N SER A 664 20.47 4.25 45.06
CA SER A 664 21.20 4.57 43.84
C SER A 664 21.34 6.08 43.67
N PHE A 665 22.52 6.51 43.22
CA PHE A 665 22.73 7.85 42.67
C PHE A 665 22.50 7.82 41.16
N VAL A 666 21.85 8.85 40.62
CA VAL A 666 21.58 9.00 39.18
C VAL A 666 22.28 10.24 38.68
N ASN A 667 23.08 10.04 37.63
CA ASN A 667 23.67 11.13 36.88
C ASN A 667 22.60 11.80 36.01
N VAL A 668 22.53 13.12 36.09
CA VAL A 668 21.64 13.94 35.28
C VAL A 668 22.48 14.91 34.48
N ASP A 669 22.21 15.01 33.18
CA ASP A 669 22.77 16.02 32.30
C ASP A 669 21.65 16.95 31.83
N VAL A 670 21.70 18.21 32.27
CA VAL A 670 20.77 19.27 31.86
C VAL A 670 21.54 20.31 31.08
N ASN A 671 21.35 20.32 29.76
CA ASN A 671 21.96 21.26 28.83
C ASN A 671 20.90 22.22 28.26
N ILE A 672 20.54 23.24 29.05
CA ILE A 672 19.59 24.27 28.65
C ILE A 672 20.38 25.43 28.03
N GLU A 673 20.13 25.74 26.76
CA GLU A 673 20.60 26.97 26.14
C GLU A 673 19.84 28.16 26.75
N LEU A 674 20.48 28.83 27.71
CA LEU A 674 19.94 30.06 28.29
C LEU A 674 20.03 31.17 27.22
N PRO A 675 18.95 31.92 26.96
CA PRO A 675 19.01 33.05 26.02
C PRO A 675 20.12 34.02 26.44
N ASN A 676 21.08 34.27 25.55
CA ASN A 676 22.07 35.33 25.72
C ASN A 676 21.41 36.70 25.56
N SER A 677 20.65 37.11 26.58
CA SER A 677 20.34 38.51 26.82
C SER A 677 20.04 38.71 28.31
N MET A 678 21.07 39.12 29.06
CA MET A 678 20.81 40.08 30.12
C MET A 678 20.12 41.28 29.47
N PHE A 679 18.85 41.51 29.78
CA PHE A 679 18.36 42.74 30.40
C PHE A 679 16.88 42.56 30.79
N SER A 680 16.65 42.54 32.09
CA SER A 680 15.39 42.88 32.78
C SER A 680 14.12 42.10 32.43
N LEU A 681 13.94 40.93 33.04
CA LEU A 681 12.64 40.52 33.56
C LEU A 681 12.82 40.00 34.99
N GLN A 682 12.40 40.83 35.93
CA GLN A 682 12.31 40.53 37.35
C GLN A 682 11.24 39.45 37.54
N ASN A 683 11.60 38.34 38.16
CA ASN A 683 10.69 37.23 38.42
C ASN A 683 10.06 37.42 39.80
N ASP A 684 8.83 37.92 39.85
CA ASP A 684 8.10 38.18 41.09
C ASP A 684 7.47 36.92 41.73
N ALA A 685 7.89 35.71 41.30
CA ALA A 685 7.34 34.46 41.82
C ALA A 685 7.93 33.99 43.18
N ILE A 686 8.77 34.81 43.84
CA ILE A 686 9.26 34.54 45.21
C ILE A 686 8.51 35.43 46.21
N HIS A 687 7.18 35.35 46.27
CA HIS A 687 6.42 35.84 47.43
C HIS A 687 4.99 35.27 47.50
N TYR A 688 4.85 33.94 47.49
CA TYR A 688 3.61 33.28 47.95
C TYR A 688 3.87 32.40 49.18
N ARG A 689 4.29 33.05 50.27
CA ARG A 689 3.97 32.64 51.63
C ARG A 689 3.93 33.88 52.52
N ARG A 690 2.72 34.43 52.72
CA ARG A 690 2.14 34.98 53.97
C ARG A 690 1.23 36.19 53.70
N TYR A 691 0.00 36.09 54.23
CA TYR A 691 -1.08 37.11 54.30
C TYR A 691 -1.65 37.49 52.92
N GLY A 692 -2.96 37.56 52.65
CA GLY A 692 -4.12 37.90 53.45
C GLY A 692 -4.86 39.01 52.69
N THR A 693 -6.14 38.78 52.36
CA THR A 693 -7.19 39.75 51.94
C THR A 693 -7.19 40.41 50.53
N ILE A 694 -8.26 40.05 49.79
CA ILE A 694 -9.35 40.89 49.24
C ILE A 694 -9.11 41.89 48.06
N HIS A 695 -9.95 41.68 47.03
CA HIS A 695 -10.53 42.56 45.99
C HIS A 695 -9.78 42.98 44.70
N HIS A 696 -10.47 42.60 43.61
CA HIS A 696 -10.87 43.36 42.40
C HIS A 696 -10.00 43.37 41.15
N ASN A 697 -10.60 42.78 40.10
CA ASN A 697 -10.63 43.15 38.68
C ASN A 697 -9.52 44.05 38.16
N GLN A 698 -8.79 43.55 37.16
CA GLN A 698 -8.54 44.31 35.94
C GLN A 698 -8.19 43.40 34.76
N THR A 699 -9.04 43.48 33.75
CA THR A 699 -8.84 43.13 32.34
C THR A 699 -7.75 44.00 31.72
N VAL A 700 -6.82 43.45 30.93
CA VAL A 700 -6.26 44.13 29.74
C VAL A 700 -5.91 43.10 28.64
N ILE A 701 -6.23 43.52 27.43
CA ILE A 701 -6.23 42.89 26.11
C ILE A 701 -4.84 42.87 25.47
N PHE A 702 -4.57 41.75 24.79
CA PHE A 702 -3.72 41.43 23.64
C PHE A 702 -2.59 42.36 23.15
N ARG A 703 -1.48 41.70 22.79
CA ARG A 703 -1.08 41.60 21.38
C ARG A 703 -1.00 40.15 20.95
#